data_AF-A0A9Q0Q759-F1
#
_entry.id   AF-A0A9Q0Q759-F1
#
_cell.length_a   1.000
_cell.length_b   1.000
_cell.length_c   1.000
_cell.angle_alpha   90.00
_cell.angle_beta   90.00
_cell.angle_gamma   90.00
#
_symmetry.space_group_name_H-M   'P 1'
#
loop_
_entity.id
_entity.type
_entity.pdbx_description
1 polymer ?
#
loop_
_entity_poly.entity_id
_entity_poly.type
_entity_poly.pdbx_seq_one_letter_code
_entity_poly.pdbx_strand_id
1 'polypeptide(L)'
;MRFNFAKALMSASSAYNPFIPLREVCLSMRSVFGAFRVAIKMLLMWNSKIVIDGGGNTVVSASVLEVRNLIVLRAGSVLGSNANLGLYGQGLLKLTGHGDTIRGQRLSLSLFYNITVGPGSLIQAPLDDDASRSVVTKSLCESQTCPIDLITPPDDCHVNYTLSFSLQICRVEDLLVNGIIKGSIIHIHRARTIIIDTDGLITASELGCNGGVGKGNYSKGAGSGAGHGGRGGSVGTQGPNQSYGNIIGGGMIVMGSIQWPLLRLNLYGSLMVDGQSFDKASVNRNASLIGGLGGGSGGTVLLFLQELMLAEKSSLSVRGGNGSPLGGGGGGGGRVHFHWYKIDTGDEYVPVASISGSINSSGGAGENGGLFGEEGTVTGKKCPKGLYGTFCKECPLGTFKDVDGSDESLCIPCSLDLLPNRANFIHVRGGVSQPSCPYKCISEKYRMPNCYTPLEELVYTFGGPWPFALILSVLLVLLALLLSTMKIKLVGSGKCYGASSVEHQSHHHFPHLLSLSEVRGTRAEESQSHVYRMYFMGPNTFREPWHLPYFLPNAIIEIVYEDAFNRFIDGINSVAAYDWWEGSVHSILSVLAYPCAWSWKQWRQRNKIHRLQEYVKSEYDHSCLRSCRSRALYKGMKV
;
A
#
# COMPACT_ATOMS: atom_id res chain seq x y z
N MET A 1 2.71 -53.44 9.93
CA MET A 1 1.52 -53.64 9.06
C MET A 1 1.93 -53.42 7.61
N ARG A 2 2.00 -54.48 6.81
CA ARG A 2 2.19 -54.41 5.36
C ARG A 2 0.82 -54.12 4.73
N PHE A 3 0.58 -52.91 4.26
CA PHE A 3 -0.57 -52.64 3.40
C PHE A 3 -0.19 -53.01 1.96
N ASN A 4 -0.77 -54.11 1.46
CA ASN A 4 -0.68 -54.52 0.07
C ASN A 4 -1.44 -53.50 -0.79
N PHE A 5 -0.72 -52.66 -1.54
CA PHE A 5 -1.31 -51.76 -2.53
C PHE A 5 -1.61 -52.53 -3.82
N ALA A 6 -2.85 -52.42 -4.28
CA ALA A 6 -3.30 -53.00 -5.54
C ALA A 6 -2.46 -52.46 -6.71
N LYS A 7 -1.78 -53.38 -7.42
CA LYS A 7 -1.01 -53.09 -8.64
C LYS A 7 -1.96 -53.17 -9.83
N ALA A 8 -2.57 -52.06 -10.22
CA ALA A 8 -3.32 -51.99 -11.47
C ALA A 8 -2.34 -51.90 -12.66
N LEU A 9 -2.03 -53.03 -13.28
CA LEU A 9 -1.34 -53.09 -14.58
C LEU A 9 -2.39 -52.82 -15.68
N MET A 10 -2.60 -51.55 -16.04
CA MET A 10 -3.34 -51.21 -17.27
C MET A 10 -2.37 -51.20 -18.45
N SER A 11 -2.26 -52.33 -19.14
CA SER A 11 -1.72 -52.42 -20.50
C SER A 11 -2.80 -51.94 -21.47
N ALA A 12 -2.78 -50.65 -21.84
CA ALA A 12 -3.61 -50.16 -22.92
C ALA A 12 -2.94 -50.53 -24.26
N SER A 13 -3.28 -51.70 -24.81
CA SER A 13 -2.99 -51.98 -26.22
C SER A 13 -4.02 -51.23 -27.07
N SER A 14 -3.54 -50.50 -28.07
CA SER A 14 -4.22 -50.09 -29.30
C SER A 14 -5.75 -50.20 -29.31
N ALA A 15 -6.39 -49.02 -29.40
CA ALA A 15 -7.77 -48.81 -29.80
C ALA A 15 -8.86 -49.21 -28.79
N TYR A 16 -8.91 -48.58 -27.62
CA TYR A 16 -10.18 -48.37 -26.89
C TYR A 16 -10.02 -47.18 -25.93
N ASN A 17 -10.93 -46.20 -26.05
CA ASN A 17 -11.02 -45.02 -25.19
C ASN A 17 -11.63 -45.48 -23.83
N PRO A 18 -10.87 -45.70 -22.75
CA PRO A 18 -11.43 -46.26 -21.53
C PRO A 18 -11.86 -45.10 -20.63
N PHE A 19 -13.16 -44.77 -20.62
CA PHE A 19 -13.73 -43.85 -19.65
C PHE A 19 -13.93 -44.62 -18.34
N ILE A 20 -13.07 -44.42 -17.34
CA ILE A 20 -13.14 -45.16 -16.05
C ILE A 20 -13.34 -44.17 -14.90
N PRO A 21 -14.54 -44.10 -14.29
CA PRO A 21 -14.75 -43.35 -13.06
C PRO A 21 -14.25 -44.17 -11.85
N LEU A 22 -13.19 -43.70 -11.18
CA LEU A 22 -12.65 -44.35 -9.96
C LEU A 22 -12.75 -43.45 -8.73
N ARG A 23 -13.09 -44.06 -7.59
CA ARG A 23 -13.40 -43.38 -6.31
C ARG A 23 -12.15 -42.85 -5.60
N GLU A 24 -11.07 -43.62 -5.55
CA GLU A 24 -9.75 -43.25 -4.98
C GLU A 24 -8.69 -44.11 -5.68
N VAL A 25 -7.58 -43.51 -6.14
CA VAL A 25 -6.55 -44.28 -6.85
C VAL A 25 -5.14 -43.87 -6.41
N CYS A 26 -4.37 -44.86 -5.94
CA CYS A 26 -2.91 -44.80 -5.88
C CYS A 26 -2.35 -45.40 -7.17
N LEU A 27 -2.03 -44.56 -8.15
CA LEU A 27 -1.52 -44.99 -9.44
C LEU A 27 0.01 -45.08 -9.43
N SER A 28 0.52 -46.16 -10.01
CA SER A 28 1.90 -46.27 -10.51
C SER A 28 1.82 -46.89 -11.91
N MET A 29 1.84 -46.06 -12.95
CA MET A 29 1.61 -46.48 -14.34
C MET A 29 2.81 -46.09 -15.20
N ARG A 30 3.59 -47.09 -15.63
CA ARG A 30 4.93 -46.86 -16.20
C ARG A 30 4.93 -46.10 -17.53
N SER A 31 3.96 -46.37 -18.40
CA SER A 31 3.79 -45.70 -19.69
C SER A 31 2.38 -45.92 -20.23
N VAL A 32 1.73 -44.86 -20.71
CA VAL A 32 0.44 -44.92 -21.42
C VAL A 32 0.66 -44.47 -22.86
N PHE A 33 0.14 -45.19 -23.85
CA PHE A 33 0.25 -44.80 -25.26
C PHE A 33 -1.06 -44.19 -25.76
N GLY A 34 -0.97 -43.08 -26.49
CA GLY A 34 -2.10 -42.36 -27.09
C GLY A 34 -2.69 -41.25 -26.21
N ALA A 35 -3.91 -40.81 -26.53
CA ALA A 35 -4.60 -39.78 -25.77
C ALA A 35 -5.15 -40.35 -24.45
N PHE A 36 -4.65 -39.86 -23.32
CA PHE A 36 -5.07 -40.29 -22.00
C PHE A 36 -6.16 -39.36 -21.47
N ARG A 37 -7.39 -39.86 -21.29
CA ARG A 37 -8.49 -39.11 -20.64
C ARG A 37 -8.99 -39.87 -19.42
N VAL A 38 -8.81 -39.29 -18.23
CA VAL A 38 -9.23 -39.93 -16.97
C VAL A 38 -9.92 -38.90 -16.08
N ALA A 39 -11.02 -39.31 -15.45
CA ALA A 39 -11.74 -38.54 -14.45
C ALA A 39 -11.75 -39.31 -13.12
N ILE A 40 -11.10 -38.75 -12.10
CA ILE A 40 -10.98 -39.37 -10.77
C ILE A 40 -11.35 -38.38 -9.67
N LYS A 41 -11.74 -38.89 -8.50
CA LYS A 41 -12.07 -38.00 -7.37
C LYS A 41 -10.80 -37.49 -6.68
N MET A 42 -9.84 -38.38 -6.43
CA MET A 42 -8.57 -38.07 -5.77
C MET A 42 -7.43 -38.82 -6.46
N LEU A 43 -6.32 -38.11 -6.69
CA LEU A 43 -5.06 -38.67 -7.17
C LEU A 43 -3.98 -38.52 -6.09
N LEU A 44 -3.55 -39.65 -5.54
CA LEU A 44 -2.43 -39.69 -4.60
C LEU A 44 -1.28 -40.47 -5.23
N MET A 45 -0.16 -39.81 -5.48
CA MET A 45 1.04 -40.42 -6.05
C MET A 45 2.15 -40.43 -5.00
N TRP A 46 2.75 -41.60 -4.80
CA TRP A 46 3.85 -41.78 -3.86
C TRP A 46 4.98 -42.57 -4.51
N ASN A 47 6.12 -41.93 -4.77
CA ASN A 47 7.26 -42.54 -5.48
C ASN A 47 6.82 -43.27 -6.77
N SER A 48 5.79 -42.72 -7.41
CA SER A 48 5.14 -43.25 -8.60
C SER A 48 5.41 -42.35 -9.79
N LYS A 49 5.52 -42.94 -10.96
CA LYS A 49 5.61 -42.23 -12.24
C LYS A 49 4.38 -42.55 -13.08
N ILE A 50 3.84 -41.53 -13.73
CA ILE A 50 2.83 -41.61 -14.80
C ILE A 50 3.43 -40.87 -15.98
N VAL A 51 3.78 -41.60 -17.03
CA VAL A 51 4.35 -41.03 -18.26
C VAL A 51 3.40 -41.35 -19.40
N ILE A 52 2.92 -40.32 -20.09
CA ILE A 52 2.01 -40.43 -21.22
C ILE A 52 2.81 -40.17 -22.50
N ASP A 53 2.76 -41.13 -23.40
CA ASP A 53 3.31 -41.05 -24.74
C ASP A 53 2.16 -40.81 -25.73
N GLY A 54 1.97 -39.55 -26.13
CA GLY A 54 0.95 -39.14 -27.09
C GLY A 54 1.21 -39.61 -28.52
N GLY A 55 2.37 -40.19 -28.83
CA GLY A 55 2.74 -40.57 -30.19
C GLY A 55 3.13 -39.35 -31.06
N GLY A 56 4.21 -39.49 -31.85
CA GLY A 56 4.83 -38.40 -32.61
C GLY A 56 4.04 -37.89 -33.84
N ASN A 57 2.79 -38.30 -34.05
CA ASN A 57 1.97 -37.85 -35.18
C ASN A 57 1.14 -36.62 -34.80
N THR A 58 1.07 -35.66 -35.72
CA THR A 58 0.49 -34.30 -35.60
C THR A 58 -1.03 -34.24 -35.37
N VAL A 59 -1.71 -35.39 -35.23
CA VAL A 59 -3.15 -35.47 -34.93
C VAL A 59 -3.34 -35.48 -33.41
N VAL A 60 -3.32 -34.28 -32.83
CA VAL A 60 -3.59 -33.88 -31.43
C VAL A 60 -4.02 -35.02 -30.49
N SER A 61 -3.06 -35.73 -29.89
CA SER A 61 -3.28 -36.63 -28.75
C SER A 61 -3.19 -35.85 -27.42
N ALA A 62 -4.08 -34.86 -27.26
CA ALA A 62 -4.22 -34.13 -26.01
C ALA A 62 -4.63 -35.08 -24.89
N SER A 63 -3.83 -35.14 -23.83
CA SER A 63 -4.13 -35.91 -22.63
C SER A 63 -4.74 -35.00 -21.57
N VAL A 64 -5.83 -35.45 -20.96
CA VAL A 64 -6.62 -34.70 -19.99
C VAL A 64 -6.84 -35.54 -18.75
N LEU A 65 -6.42 -35.02 -17.60
CA LEU A 65 -6.68 -35.62 -16.31
C LEU A 65 -7.56 -34.68 -15.49
N GLU A 66 -8.79 -35.12 -15.24
CA GLU A 66 -9.77 -34.39 -14.43
C GLU A 66 -9.82 -35.00 -13.03
N VAL A 67 -9.61 -34.17 -12.00
CA VAL A 67 -9.56 -34.58 -10.60
C VAL A 67 -10.46 -33.71 -9.74
N ARG A 68 -11.57 -34.27 -9.23
CA ARG A 68 -12.58 -33.45 -8.56
C ARG A 68 -12.10 -32.79 -7.26
N ASN A 69 -11.36 -33.50 -6.41
CA ASN A 69 -11.07 -33.01 -5.05
C ASN A 69 -9.59 -32.70 -4.80
N LEU A 70 -8.69 -33.64 -5.10
CA LEU A 70 -7.34 -33.56 -4.55
C LEU A 70 -6.32 -34.26 -5.45
N ILE A 71 -5.24 -33.56 -5.78
CA ILE A 71 -4.04 -34.12 -6.40
C ILE A 71 -2.87 -33.89 -5.43
N VAL A 72 -2.23 -34.98 -4.99
CA VAL A 72 -1.00 -34.91 -4.19
C VAL A 72 0.08 -35.76 -4.82
N LEU A 73 1.20 -35.13 -5.16
CA LEU A 73 2.44 -35.82 -5.53
C LEU A 73 3.39 -35.79 -4.32
N ARG A 74 4.02 -36.94 -4.06
CA ARG A 74 4.96 -37.11 -2.95
C ARG A 74 6.10 -38.06 -3.28
N ALA A 75 7.25 -37.78 -2.66
CA ALA A 75 8.42 -38.64 -2.66
C ALA A 75 8.98 -38.91 -4.07
N GLY A 76 9.15 -37.87 -4.89
CA GLY A 76 9.78 -37.97 -6.20
C GLY A 76 8.81 -38.42 -7.30
N SER A 77 7.52 -38.11 -7.13
CA SER A 77 6.47 -38.56 -8.04
C SER A 77 6.44 -37.74 -9.32
N VAL A 78 6.33 -38.40 -10.47
CA VAL A 78 6.41 -37.73 -11.78
C VAL A 78 5.13 -37.94 -12.57
N LEU A 79 4.49 -36.86 -12.99
CA LEU A 79 3.42 -36.84 -13.97
C LEU A 79 3.92 -36.13 -15.23
N GLY A 80 4.17 -36.89 -16.28
CA GLY A 80 4.78 -36.38 -17.51
C GLY A 80 3.98 -36.75 -18.75
N SER A 81 3.96 -35.87 -19.74
CA SER A 81 3.51 -36.17 -21.10
C SER A 81 4.55 -35.69 -22.11
N ASN A 82 4.83 -36.47 -23.17
CA ASN A 82 5.62 -35.98 -24.31
C ASN A 82 4.78 -35.09 -25.27
N ALA A 83 3.47 -35.02 -25.06
CA ALA A 83 2.53 -34.22 -25.82
C ALA A 83 1.82 -33.20 -24.90
N ASN A 84 0.69 -32.69 -25.35
CA ASN A 84 -0.11 -31.71 -24.61
C ASN A 84 -0.82 -32.36 -23.40
N LEU A 85 -0.70 -31.75 -22.22
CA LEU A 85 -1.25 -32.25 -20.95
C LEU A 85 -2.14 -31.18 -20.28
N GLY A 86 -3.40 -31.54 -20.04
CA GLY A 86 -4.36 -30.72 -19.31
C GLY A 86 -4.70 -31.36 -17.97
N LEU A 87 -4.59 -30.60 -16.89
CA LEU A 87 -4.97 -30.98 -15.55
C LEU A 87 -6.11 -30.08 -15.10
N TYR A 88 -7.26 -30.67 -14.83
CA TYR A 88 -8.41 -29.96 -14.30
C TYR A 88 -8.72 -30.49 -12.92
N GLY A 89 -9.07 -29.61 -12.00
CA GLY A 89 -9.63 -30.11 -10.75
C GLY A 89 -10.27 -29.05 -9.91
N GLN A 90 -11.29 -29.39 -9.13
CA GLN A 90 -12.10 -28.43 -8.37
C GLN A 90 -11.64 -28.26 -6.91
N GLY A 91 -10.43 -28.72 -6.57
CA GLY A 91 -9.89 -28.65 -5.21
C GLY A 91 -8.41 -28.31 -5.16
N LEU A 92 -7.62 -29.10 -4.44
CA LEU A 92 -6.22 -28.77 -4.15
C LEU A 92 -5.26 -29.55 -5.07
N LEU A 93 -4.29 -28.85 -5.66
CA LEU A 93 -3.12 -29.45 -6.30
C LEU A 93 -1.89 -29.17 -5.42
N LYS A 94 -1.23 -30.23 -4.96
CA LYS A 94 -0.08 -30.12 -4.06
C LYS A 94 1.08 -31.02 -4.47
N LEU A 95 2.21 -30.41 -4.77
CA LEU A 95 3.49 -31.11 -4.89
C LEU A 95 4.20 -30.94 -3.55
N THR A 96 4.51 -32.04 -2.87
CA THR A 96 4.88 -31.99 -1.44
C THR A 96 6.38 -31.93 -1.18
N GLY A 97 7.24 -32.28 -2.14
CA GLY A 97 8.67 -32.15 -1.92
C GLY A 97 9.58 -32.56 -3.08
N HIS A 98 10.86 -32.71 -2.75
CA HIS A 98 11.95 -32.86 -3.70
C HIS A 98 11.74 -33.98 -4.72
N GLY A 99 11.84 -33.64 -6.00
CA GLY A 99 11.70 -34.57 -7.13
C GLY A 99 10.26 -34.77 -7.62
N ASP A 100 9.26 -34.19 -6.95
CA ASP A 100 7.88 -34.19 -7.47
C ASP A 100 7.82 -33.32 -8.74
N THR A 101 7.38 -33.88 -9.85
CA THR A 101 7.43 -33.19 -11.15
C THR A 101 6.13 -33.33 -11.94
N ILE A 102 5.63 -32.21 -12.47
CA ILE A 102 4.58 -32.19 -13.50
C ILE A 102 5.17 -31.56 -14.76
N ARG A 103 5.16 -32.30 -15.88
CA ARG A 103 5.75 -31.80 -17.13
C ARG A 103 4.96 -32.20 -18.38
N GLY A 104 5.00 -31.34 -19.39
CA GLY A 104 4.32 -31.57 -20.66
C GLY A 104 4.90 -30.72 -21.78
N GLN A 105 4.55 -31.02 -23.03
CA GLN A 105 4.90 -30.16 -24.16
C GLN A 105 4.17 -28.81 -24.09
N ARG A 106 2.87 -28.88 -23.86
CA ARG A 106 2.05 -27.75 -23.38
C ARG A 106 1.30 -28.23 -22.15
N LEU A 107 1.34 -27.44 -21.08
CA LEU A 107 0.73 -27.76 -19.81
C LEU A 107 -0.35 -26.74 -19.49
N SER A 108 -1.55 -27.19 -19.12
CA SER A 108 -2.63 -26.34 -18.64
C SER A 108 -3.14 -26.86 -17.30
N LEU A 109 -3.11 -26.02 -16.28
CA LEU A 109 -3.62 -26.29 -14.93
C LEU A 109 -4.83 -25.39 -14.72
N SER A 110 -6.03 -25.97 -14.63
CA SER A 110 -7.26 -25.20 -14.58
C SER A 110 -8.21 -25.64 -13.47
N LEU A 111 -8.99 -24.68 -12.95
CA LEU A 111 -10.11 -24.87 -12.01
C LEU A 111 -9.74 -25.21 -10.55
N PHE A 112 -8.46 -25.25 -10.20
CA PHE A 112 -8.01 -25.59 -8.85
C PHE A 112 -8.28 -24.45 -7.88
N TYR A 113 -8.78 -24.75 -6.67
CA TYR A 113 -8.91 -23.73 -5.63
C TYR A 113 -7.55 -23.21 -5.19
N ASN A 114 -6.59 -24.11 -4.93
CA ASN A 114 -5.24 -23.75 -4.53
C ASN A 114 -4.23 -24.67 -5.22
N ILE A 115 -3.13 -24.08 -5.71
CA ILE A 115 -1.99 -24.79 -6.25
C ILE A 115 -0.78 -24.49 -5.38
N THR A 116 -0.19 -25.55 -4.82
CA THR A 116 1.00 -25.45 -3.97
C THR A 116 2.15 -26.23 -4.60
N VAL A 117 3.23 -25.53 -4.94
CA VAL A 117 4.47 -26.11 -5.46
C VAL A 117 5.48 -26.13 -4.33
N GLY A 118 5.64 -27.26 -3.65
CA GLY A 118 6.54 -27.40 -2.52
C GLY A 118 8.03 -27.30 -2.91
N PRO A 119 8.93 -27.11 -1.93
CA PRO A 119 10.36 -26.97 -2.17
C PRO A 119 10.93 -28.22 -2.85
N GLY A 120 11.78 -28.01 -3.87
CA GLY A 120 12.35 -29.07 -4.71
C GLY A 120 11.35 -29.74 -5.68
N SER A 121 10.12 -29.24 -5.77
CA SER A 121 9.15 -29.67 -6.79
C SER A 121 9.30 -28.85 -8.08
N LEU A 122 8.92 -29.42 -9.21
CA LEU A 122 9.06 -28.80 -10.54
C LEU A 122 7.75 -28.89 -11.34
N ILE A 123 7.27 -27.75 -11.82
CA ILE A 123 6.25 -27.70 -12.87
C ILE A 123 6.91 -27.13 -14.13
N GLN A 124 6.82 -27.85 -15.25
CA GLN A 124 7.58 -27.49 -16.45
C GLN A 124 6.77 -27.66 -17.75
N ALA A 125 6.79 -26.62 -18.60
CA ALA A 125 6.44 -26.74 -20.00
C ALA A 125 7.05 -25.60 -20.83
N PRO A 126 7.73 -25.88 -21.97
CA PRO A 126 7.81 -27.16 -22.67
C PRO A 126 8.87 -28.11 -22.08
N LEU A 127 9.03 -29.28 -22.70
CA LEU A 127 10.09 -30.24 -22.37
C LEU A 127 11.48 -29.67 -22.71
N ASP A 128 12.54 -30.22 -22.11
CA ASP A 128 13.90 -29.64 -22.18
C ASP A 128 14.61 -29.76 -23.54
N ASP A 129 13.98 -30.31 -24.58
CA ASP A 129 14.57 -30.42 -25.90
C ASP A 129 14.31 -29.18 -26.79
N ASP A 130 15.27 -28.84 -27.65
CA ASP A 130 15.20 -27.65 -28.50
C ASP A 130 14.05 -27.70 -29.52
N ALA A 131 13.69 -28.90 -29.97
CA ALA A 131 12.57 -29.09 -30.89
C ALA A 131 11.25 -28.68 -30.21
N SER A 132 11.01 -29.19 -28.99
CA SER A 132 9.88 -28.84 -28.14
C SER A 132 9.78 -27.34 -27.89
N ARG A 133 10.90 -26.67 -27.57
CA ARG A 133 10.94 -25.22 -27.36
C ARG A 133 10.56 -24.45 -28.61
N SER A 134 11.18 -24.80 -29.75
CA SER A 134 10.95 -24.12 -31.03
C SER A 134 9.49 -24.19 -31.47
N VAL A 135 8.79 -25.30 -31.23
CA VAL A 135 7.38 -25.46 -31.60
C VAL A 135 6.47 -24.48 -30.86
N VAL A 136 6.79 -24.13 -29.61
CA VAL A 136 5.95 -23.23 -28.80
C VAL A 136 6.30 -21.77 -29.04
N THR A 137 7.57 -21.45 -29.27
CA THR A 137 8.01 -20.06 -29.41
C THR A 137 7.96 -19.54 -30.85
N LYS A 138 7.87 -20.40 -31.88
CA LYS A 138 7.94 -20.02 -33.30
C LYS A 138 7.06 -18.82 -33.68
N SER A 139 5.78 -18.85 -33.36
CA SER A 139 4.84 -17.76 -33.72
C SER A 139 5.17 -16.44 -33.02
N LEU A 140 5.73 -16.48 -31.81
CA LEU A 140 6.16 -15.31 -31.07
C LEU A 140 7.43 -14.70 -31.66
N CYS A 141 8.37 -15.53 -32.11
CA CYS A 141 9.67 -15.08 -32.62
C CYS A 141 9.60 -14.41 -34.00
N GLU A 142 8.52 -14.69 -34.75
CA GLU A 142 8.27 -14.13 -36.08
C GLU A 142 7.46 -12.82 -36.03
N SER A 143 6.84 -12.49 -34.88
CA SER A 143 5.97 -11.31 -34.73
C SER A 143 6.58 -10.24 -33.81
N GLN A 144 6.32 -8.96 -34.12
CA GLN A 144 6.64 -7.83 -33.24
C GLN A 144 5.55 -7.53 -32.21
N THR A 145 4.35 -8.05 -32.40
CA THR A 145 3.18 -7.78 -31.56
C THR A 145 2.98 -8.89 -30.54
N CYS A 146 2.60 -8.50 -29.31
CA CYS A 146 2.20 -9.47 -28.29
C CYS A 146 0.90 -10.17 -28.71
N PRO A 147 0.81 -11.51 -28.64
CA PRO A 147 -0.42 -12.23 -28.95
C PRO A 147 -1.61 -11.73 -28.14
N ILE A 148 -2.72 -11.42 -28.82
CA ILE A 148 -3.94 -10.87 -28.19
C ILE A 148 -4.51 -11.83 -27.13
N ASP A 149 -4.37 -13.14 -27.35
CA ASP A 149 -4.82 -14.20 -26.44
C ASP A 149 -4.16 -14.17 -25.05
N LEU A 150 -3.00 -13.51 -24.93
CA LEU A 150 -2.31 -13.32 -23.64
C LEU A 150 -2.80 -12.08 -22.90
N ILE A 151 -3.37 -11.10 -23.61
CA ILE A 151 -3.84 -9.83 -23.04
C ILE A 151 -5.34 -9.91 -22.73
N THR A 152 -6.09 -10.53 -23.62
CA THR A 152 -7.53 -10.81 -23.51
C THR A 152 -7.77 -12.31 -23.70
N PRO A 153 -7.46 -13.13 -22.69
CA PRO A 153 -7.70 -14.56 -22.75
C PRO A 153 -9.20 -14.88 -22.87
N PRO A 154 -9.56 -16.03 -23.45
CA PRO A 154 -10.95 -16.50 -23.45
C PRO A 154 -11.43 -16.78 -22.01
N ASP A 155 -12.72 -16.56 -21.77
CA ASP A 155 -13.34 -16.77 -20.44
C ASP A 155 -13.39 -18.25 -20.02
N ASP A 156 -13.41 -19.12 -21.03
CA ASP A 156 -13.39 -20.56 -20.88
C ASP A 156 -11.94 -21.01 -20.75
N CYS A 157 -11.55 -21.32 -19.51
CA CYS A 157 -10.26 -21.96 -19.20
C CYS A 157 -10.20 -23.44 -19.57
N HIS A 158 -11.01 -23.80 -20.56
CA HIS A 158 -10.86 -25.03 -21.28
C HIS A 158 -9.58 -24.94 -22.10
N VAL A 159 -8.84 -26.03 -22.08
CA VAL A 159 -7.65 -26.24 -22.86
C VAL A 159 -7.95 -25.99 -24.34
N ASN A 160 -7.35 -24.93 -24.87
CA ASN A 160 -7.22 -24.71 -26.29
C ASN A 160 -5.73 -24.60 -26.64
N TYR A 161 -5.17 -25.70 -27.15
CA TYR A 161 -3.75 -25.76 -27.52
C TYR A 161 -3.42 -25.02 -28.81
N THR A 162 -4.35 -24.25 -29.41
CA THR A 162 -3.99 -23.30 -30.48
C THR A 162 -3.49 -21.97 -29.92
N LEU A 163 -3.75 -21.68 -28.64
CA LEU A 163 -3.33 -20.45 -27.97
C LEU A 163 -1.80 -20.40 -27.81
N SER A 164 -1.29 -19.18 -27.63
CA SER A 164 0.15 -18.90 -27.56
C SER A 164 0.72 -19.09 -26.14
N PHE A 165 0.60 -20.28 -25.55
CA PHE A 165 1.18 -20.60 -24.23
C PHE A 165 1.98 -21.91 -24.24
N SER A 166 2.96 -22.01 -23.34
CA SER A 166 3.62 -23.28 -22.99
C SER A 166 3.05 -23.82 -21.67
N LEU A 167 2.89 -22.95 -20.68
CA LEU A 167 2.35 -23.26 -19.36
C LEU A 167 1.23 -22.27 -19.06
N GLN A 168 0.03 -22.80 -18.86
CA GLN A 168 -1.14 -22.00 -18.50
C GLN A 168 -1.63 -22.40 -17.11
N ILE A 169 -1.90 -21.42 -16.27
CA ILE A 169 -2.62 -21.60 -15.00
C ILE A 169 -3.86 -20.71 -15.05
N CYS A 170 -5.04 -21.29 -14.88
CA CYS A 170 -6.29 -20.53 -14.89
C CYS A 170 -7.28 -20.93 -13.79
N ARG A 171 -8.04 -19.95 -13.29
CA ARG A 171 -9.10 -20.11 -12.30
C ARG A 171 -8.54 -20.75 -11.04
N VAL A 172 -7.65 -19.99 -10.39
CA VAL A 172 -6.99 -20.39 -9.15
C VAL A 172 -7.15 -19.27 -8.13
N GLU A 173 -7.63 -19.57 -6.92
CA GLU A 173 -7.68 -18.53 -5.89
C GLU A 173 -6.26 -18.17 -5.46
N ASP A 174 -5.51 -19.14 -4.95
CA ASP A 174 -4.14 -18.93 -4.47
C ASP A 174 -3.14 -19.87 -5.15
N LEU A 175 -2.06 -19.28 -5.70
CA LEU A 175 -0.89 -19.99 -6.20
C LEU A 175 0.30 -19.72 -5.28
N LEU A 176 0.76 -20.76 -4.59
CA LEU A 176 1.93 -20.71 -3.71
C LEU A 176 3.10 -21.47 -4.34
N VAL A 177 4.22 -20.78 -4.52
CA VAL A 177 5.42 -21.33 -5.17
C VAL A 177 6.60 -21.28 -4.21
N ASN A 178 6.99 -22.45 -3.69
CA ASN A 178 8.23 -22.68 -2.93
C ASN A 178 9.25 -23.50 -3.74
N GLY A 179 8.80 -24.19 -4.80
CA GLY A 179 9.63 -24.90 -5.76
C GLY A 179 9.86 -24.10 -7.03
N ILE A 180 9.90 -24.79 -8.17
CA ILE A 180 10.24 -24.19 -9.47
C ILE A 180 9.06 -24.33 -10.44
N ILE A 181 8.64 -23.22 -11.04
CA ILE A 181 7.78 -23.20 -12.22
C ILE A 181 8.62 -22.72 -13.41
N LYS A 182 8.79 -23.57 -14.41
CA LYS A 182 9.65 -23.33 -15.57
C LYS A 182 8.84 -23.37 -16.87
N GLY A 183 8.97 -22.35 -17.72
CA GLY A 183 8.34 -22.41 -19.04
C GLY A 183 8.70 -21.30 -20.01
N SER A 184 8.47 -21.54 -21.31
CA SER A 184 8.75 -20.56 -22.37
C SER A 184 7.77 -19.40 -22.40
N ILE A 185 6.47 -19.70 -22.31
CA ILE A 185 5.39 -18.72 -22.24
C ILE A 185 4.47 -19.12 -21.10
N ILE A 186 4.70 -18.52 -19.94
CA ILE A 186 3.94 -18.75 -18.71
C ILE A 186 2.79 -17.76 -18.68
N HIS A 187 1.56 -18.25 -18.74
CA HIS A 187 0.36 -17.42 -18.69
C HIS A 187 -0.52 -17.81 -17.50
N ILE A 188 -0.57 -16.95 -16.50
CA ILE A 188 -1.39 -17.12 -15.30
C ILE A 188 -2.50 -16.08 -15.38
N HIS A 189 -3.76 -16.49 -15.50
CA HIS A 189 -4.87 -15.53 -15.56
C HIS A 189 -6.06 -16.01 -14.74
N ARG A 190 -6.93 -15.07 -14.36
CA ARG A 190 -8.05 -15.35 -13.45
C ARG A 190 -7.57 -16.03 -12.18
N ALA A 191 -6.45 -15.55 -11.67
CA ALA A 191 -5.92 -15.89 -10.36
C ALA A 191 -6.18 -14.73 -9.39
N ARG A 192 -6.40 -15.03 -8.10
CA ARG A 192 -6.60 -13.97 -7.10
C ARG A 192 -5.27 -13.54 -6.47
N THR A 193 -4.50 -14.47 -5.92
CA THR A 193 -3.22 -14.19 -5.27
C THR A 193 -2.13 -15.11 -5.80
N ILE A 194 -0.96 -14.54 -6.08
CA ILE A 194 0.26 -15.31 -6.37
C ILE A 194 1.30 -14.97 -5.31
N ILE A 195 1.84 -16.00 -4.66
CA ILE A 195 2.87 -15.88 -3.64
C ILE A 195 4.06 -16.75 -4.07
N ILE A 196 5.18 -16.10 -4.35
CA ILE A 196 6.45 -16.77 -4.62
C ILE A 196 7.27 -16.63 -3.35
N ASP A 197 7.38 -17.72 -2.60
CA ASP A 197 8.11 -17.77 -1.33
C ASP A 197 9.62 -17.62 -1.57
N THR A 198 10.39 -17.45 -0.51
CA THR A 198 11.84 -17.23 -0.48
C THR A 198 12.66 -18.19 -1.35
N ASP A 199 12.36 -19.50 -1.30
CA ASP A 199 13.00 -20.52 -2.14
C ASP A 199 12.32 -20.73 -3.51
N GLY A 200 11.20 -20.02 -3.72
CA GLY A 200 10.38 -20.12 -4.93
C GLY A 200 11.03 -19.44 -6.14
N LEU A 201 10.93 -20.11 -7.28
CA LEU A 201 11.40 -19.59 -8.56
C LEU A 201 10.33 -19.79 -9.64
N ILE A 202 9.88 -18.70 -10.26
CA ILE A 202 9.20 -18.77 -11.55
C ILE A 202 10.18 -18.28 -12.62
N THR A 203 10.51 -19.15 -13.58
CA THR A 203 11.52 -18.84 -14.58
C THR A 203 11.06 -19.15 -16.00
N ALA A 204 11.32 -18.18 -16.88
CA ALA A 204 11.29 -18.32 -18.32
C ALA A 204 12.65 -17.97 -18.94
N SER A 205 13.72 -18.00 -18.13
CA SER A 205 15.08 -17.73 -18.59
C SER A 205 15.54 -18.79 -19.57
N GLU A 206 16.23 -18.39 -20.64
CA GLU A 206 16.78 -19.30 -21.68
C GLU A 206 15.73 -20.21 -22.35
N LEU A 207 14.46 -19.79 -22.36
CA LEU A 207 13.35 -20.55 -22.93
C LEU A 207 12.57 -19.77 -24.00
N GLY A 208 13.10 -18.62 -24.42
CA GLY A 208 12.50 -17.77 -25.44
C GLY A 208 12.90 -18.14 -26.85
N CYS A 209 13.07 -17.11 -27.67
CA CYS A 209 13.37 -17.25 -29.08
C CYS A 209 14.83 -17.67 -29.33
N ASN A 210 15.02 -18.64 -30.22
CA ASN A 210 16.34 -19.07 -30.70
C ASN A 210 16.78 -18.36 -32.01
N GLY A 211 15.93 -17.47 -32.54
CA GLY A 211 16.09 -16.71 -33.77
C GLY A 211 14.90 -15.76 -34.01
N GLY A 212 14.83 -15.10 -35.17
CA GLY A 212 13.70 -14.21 -35.52
C GLY A 212 13.96 -12.73 -35.27
N VAL A 213 12.92 -11.95 -35.00
CA VAL A 213 13.00 -10.47 -34.83
C VAL A 213 13.88 -10.05 -33.65
N GLY A 214 14.18 -10.99 -32.73
CA GLY A 214 15.15 -10.84 -31.65
C GLY A 214 16.58 -11.35 -31.93
N LYS A 215 16.88 -11.69 -33.18
CA LYS A 215 18.22 -12.09 -33.63
C LYS A 215 18.98 -10.84 -34.04
N GLY A 216 20.09 -10.52 -33.36
CA GLY A 216 20.91 -9.39 -33.77
C GLY A 216 21.57 -9.62 -35.12
N ASN A 217 21.81 -8.52 -35.84
CA ASN A 217 22.30 -8.56 -37.21
C ASN A 217 23.81 -8.80 -37.24
N TYR A 218 24.25 -9.80 -38.03
CA TYR A 218 25.64 -10.26 -38.08
C TYR A 218 26.36 -9.60 -39.26
N SER A 219 27.03 -8.47 -39.03
CA SER A 219 27.86 -7.84 -40.06
C SER A 219 29.35 -7.97 -39.71
N LYS A 220 29.99 -9.02 -40.25
CA LYS A 220 31.45 -9.25 -40.29
C LYS A 220 32.18 -9.30 -38.93
N GLY A 221 31.73 -10.19 -38.06
CA GLY A 221 32.31 -10.44 -36.73
C GLY A 221 31.21 -10.95 -35.81
N ALA A 222 31.59 -11.60 -34.71
CA ALA A 222 30.70 -12.17 -33.70
C ALA A 222 29.43 -11.33 -33.45
N GLY A 223 28.26 -11.98 -33.48
CA GLY A 223 26.95 -11.34 -33.37
C GLY A 223 26.39 -11.41 -31.95
N SER A 224 25.78 -10.31 -31.50
CA SER A 224 24.97 -10.25 -30.27
C SER A 224 23.48 -10.49 -30.56
N GLY A 225 22.72 -11.01 -29.58
CA GLY A 225 21.27 -11.08 -29.63
C GLY A 225 20.63 -9.71 -29.32
N ALA A 226 20.15 -9.01 -30.35
CA ALA A 226 19.30 -7.84 -30.19
C ALA A 226 17.82 -8.28 -30.14
N GLY A 227 17.26 -8.36 -28.93
CA GLY A 227 15.86 -8.73 -28.69
C GLY A 227 14.94 -7.52 -28.54
N HIS A 228 13.66 -7.79 -28.28
CA HIS A 228 12.60 -6.78 -28.20
C HIS A 228 12.72 -5.78 -27.01
N GLY A 229 13.90 -5.51 -26.44
CA GLY A 229 14.09 -4.58 -25.33
C GLY A 229 15.31 -3.65 -25.45
N GLY A 230 16.19 -3.86 -26.44
CA GLY A 230 17.38 -3.02 -26.67
C GLY A 230 18.29 -3.59 -27.77
N ARG A 231 19.20 -2.77 -28.30
CA ARG A 231 20.24 -3.23 -29.24
C ARG A 231 21.28 -4.09 -28.49
N GLY A 232 21.63 -5.21 -29.08
CA GLY A 232 22.74 -6.04 -28.63
C GLY A 232 24.09 -5.39 -28.95
N GLY A 233 25.11 -5.63 -28.12
CA GLY A 233 26.45 -5.07 -28.31
C GLY A 233 27.16 -5.63 -29.54
N SER A 234 27.81 -4.80 -30.36
CA SER A 234 28.66 -5.26 -31.47
C SER A 234 30.07 -5.68 -31.00
N VAL A 235 30.80 -6.39 -31.86
CA VAL A 235 32.20 -6.80 -31.60
C VAL A 235 33.12 -6.05 -32.55
N GLY A 236 34.20 -5.47 -32.01
CA GLY A 236 35.17 -4.65 -32.76
C GLY A 236 36.25 -5.42 -33.54
N THR A 237 36.27 -6.76 -33.51
CA THR A 237 37.35 -7.55 -34.13
C THR A 237 36.85 -8.78 -34.90
N GLN A 238 37.37 -8.95 -36.13
CA GLN A 238 37.08 -10.07 -37.03
C GLN A 238 37.67 -11.38 -36.48
N GLY A 239 36.83 -12.20 -35.85
CA GLY A 239 37.14 -13.62 -35.61
C GLY A 239 37.01 -14.45 -36.90
N PRO A 240 37.76 -15.56 -37.03
CA PRO A 240 37.69 -16.42 -38.21
C PRO A 240 36.27 -16.98 -38.40
N ASN A 241 35.90 -17.10 -39.68
CA ASN A 241 34.56 -17.36 -40.18
C ASN A 241 33.80 -18.51 -39.50
N GLN A 242 32.48 -18.27 -39.35
CA GLN A 242 31.38 -19.20 -38.97
C GLN A 242 31.10 -19.37 -37.48
N SER A 243 30.14 -18.57 -36.97
CA SER A 243 29.44 -18.82 -35.71
C SER A 243 28.32 -19.85 -35.91
N TYR A 244 28.57 -21.11 -35.56
CA TYR A 244 27.53 -22.13 -35.43
C TYR A 244 27.00 -22.13 -33.99
N GLY A 245 26.02 -21.28 -33.69
CA GLY A 245 25.34 -21.29 -32.39
C GLY A 245 24.02 -20.54 -32.43
N ASN A 246 22.93 -21.20 -32.04
CA ASN A 246 21.66 -20.54 -31.76
C ASN A 246 21.72 -19.95 -30.35
N ILE A 247 21.56 -18.65 -30.23
CA ILE A 247 21.51 -17.94 -28.94
C ILE A 247 20.04 -17.88 -28.52
N ILE A 248 19.73 -18.32 -27.30
CA ILE A 248 18.35 -18.36 -26.79
C ILE A 248 18.07 -17.12 -25.94
N GLY A 249 17.02 -16.38 -26.27
CA GLY A 249 16.53 -15.27 -25.45
C GLY A 249 15.69 -15.74 -24.26
N GLY A 250 15.33 -14.79 -23.39
CA GLY A 250 14.34 -15.00 -22.34
C GLY A 250 12.94 -15.21 -22.93
N GLY A 251 12.11 -15.99 -22.24
CA GLY A 251 10.73 -16.27 -22.60
C GLY A 251 9.77 -15.13 -22.25
N MET A 252 8.51 -15.47 -22.03
CA MET A 252 7.46 -14.52 -21.67
C MET A 252 6.70 -15.00 -20.43
N ILE A 253 6.46 -14.09 -19.49
CA ILE A 253 5.60 -14.33 -18.34
C ILE A 253 4.49 -13.29 -18.34
N VAL A 254 3.25 -13.76 -18.36
CA VAL A 254 2.05 -12.92 -18.29
C VAL A 254 1.22 -13.34 -17.08
N MET A 255 0.96 -12.40 -16.17
CA MET A 255 0.12 -12.64 -14.99
C MET A 255 -1.06 -11.66 -14.97
N GLY A 256 -2.27 -12.20 -14.81
CA GLY A 256 -3.52 -11.47 -14.96
C GLY A 256 -3.87 -11.15 -16.41
N SER A 257 -4.98 -10.43 -16.60
CA SER A 257 -5.40 -9.90 -17.91
C SER A 257 -6.16 -8.59 -17.72
N ILE A 258 -6.52 -7.93 -18.83
CA ILE A 258 -7.34 -6.69 -18.79
C ILE A 258 -8.70 -6.94 -18.12
N GLN A 259 -9.31 -8.10 -18.38
CA GLN A 259 -10.62 -8.47 -17.84
C GLN A 259 -10.54 -9.04 -16.43
N TRP A 260 -9.46 -9.78 -16.15
CA TRP A 260 -9.27 -10.52 -14.91
C TRP A 260 -7.88 -10.20 -14.31
N PRO A 261 -7.70 -8.99 -13.76
CA PRO A 261 -6.45 -8.59 -13.12
C PRO A 261 -6.23 -9.40 -11.84
N LEU A 262 -4.96 -9.62 -11.51
CA LEU A 262 -4.55 -10.24 -10.25
C LEU A 262 -4.82 -9.28 -9.08
N LEU A 263 -5.37 -9.77 -7.97
CA LEU A 263 -5.58 -8.92 -6.79
C LEU A 263 -4.22 -8.55 -6.18
N ARG A 264 -3.35 -9.53 -5.96
CA ARG A 264 -2.05 -9.31 -5.32
C ARG A 264 -0.97 -10.26 -5.81
N LEU A 265 0.22 -9.72 -6.08
CA LEU A 265 1.46 -10.47 -6.31
C LEU A 265 2.47 -10.20 -5.19
N ASN A 266 2.82 -11.24 -4.43
CA ASN A 266 3.84 -11.18 -3.39
C ASN A 266 5.08 -11.96 -3.84
N LEU A 267 6.19 -11.26 -4.02
CA LEU A 267 7.47 -11.81 -4.41
C LEU A 267 8.43 -11.76 -3.22
N TYR A 268 8.74 -12.93 -2.65
CA TYR A 268 9.80 -13.13 -1.66
C TYR A 268 11.04 -13.80 -2.26
N GLY A 269 10.82 -14.71 -3.21
CA GLY A 269 11.88 -15.39 -3.96
C GLY A 269 12.22 -14.68 -5.28
N SER A 270 12.23 -15.43 -6.38
CA SER A 270 12.75 -14.96 -7.67
C SER A 270 11.79 -15.16 -8.84
N LEU A 271 11.73 -14.15 -9.71
CA LEU A 271 11.03 -14.17 -10.98
C LEU A 271 12.03 -13.83 -12.08
N MET A 272 12.40 -14.80 -12.92
CA MET A 272 13.54 -14.66 -13.84
C MET A 272 13.14 -14.92 -15.30
N VAL A 273 13.48 -14.00 -16.19
CA VAL A 273 13.26 -14.11 -17.64
C VAL A 273 14.50 -13.63 -18.39
N ASP A 274 15.65 -14.14 -17.98
CA ASP A 274 16.96 -13.71 -18.47
C ASP A 274 17.32 -14.39 -19.79
N GLY A 275 18.12 -13.70 -20.59
CA GLY A 275 18.74 -14.25 -21.79
C GLY A 275 19.86 -15.23 -21.47
N GLN A 276 20.13 -16.15 -22.39
CA GLN A 276 21.21 -17.13 -22.23
C GLN A 276 22.59 -16.48 -22.14
N SER A 277 23.38 -16.91 -21.17
CA SER A 277 24.78 -16.50 -20.99
C SER A 277 25.72 -17.65 -21.32
N PHE A 278 26.93 -17.33 -21.81
CA PHE A 278 27.95 -18.32 -22.14
C PHE A 278 29.18 -18.17 -21.23
N ASP A 279 29.27 -18.98 -20.16
CA ASP A 279 30.43 -18.93 -19.25
C ASP A 279 31.69 -19.64 -19.80
N LYS A 280 31.55 -20.40 -20.89
CA LYS A 280 32.64 -21.19 -21.50
C LYS A 280 32.74 -20.93 -23.00
N ALA A 281 33.97 -21.00 -23.52
CA ALA A 281 34.25 -21.03 -24.95
C ALA A 281 33.49 -22.18 -25.63
N SER A 282 32.72 -21.89 -26.68
CA SER A 282 32.05 -22.92 -27.46
C SER A 282 33.08 -23.67 -28.32
N VAL A 283 33.20 -24.98 -28.08
CA VAL A 283 34.13 -25.87 -28.78
C VAL A 283 33.32 -26.68 -29.79
N ASN A 284 33.72 -26.65 -31.07
CA ASN A 284 33.06 -27.45 -32.11
C ASN A 284 33.32 -28.96 -31.89
N ARG A 285 32.53 -29.84 -32.54
CA ARG A 285 32.75 -31.31 -32.54
C ARG A 285 34.15 -31.72 -33.02
N ASN A 286 34.83 -30.85 -33.76
CA ASN A 286 36.20 -31.04 -34.26
C ASN A 286 37.28 -30.38 -33.36
N ALA A 287 36.94 -29.99 -32.13
CA ALA A 287 37.82 -29.23 -31.21
C ALA A 287 38.29 -27.85 -31.73
N SER A 288 37.75 -27.35 -32.85
CA SER A 288 38.02 -25.98 -33.32
C SER A 288 37.24 -24.97 -32.47
N LEU A 289 37.92 -23.90 -32.05
CA LEU A 289 37.31 -22.77 -31.36
C LEU A 289 36.25 -22.11 -32.26
N ILE A 290 34.99 -22.10 -31.83
CA ILE A 290 33.95 -21.29 -32.47
C ILE A 290 34.17 -19.86 -31.97
N GLY A 291 34.17 -18.88 -32.88
CA GLY A 291 34.27 -17.46 -32.48
C GLY A 291 33.23 -17.07 -31.42
N GLY A 292 33.50 -16.01 -30.65
CA GLY A 292 32.66 -15.62 -29.51
C GLY A 292 31.17 -15.50 -29.85
N LEU A 293 30.34 -16.38 -29.30
CA LEU A 293 28.89 -16.23 -29.37
C LEU A 293 28.47 -15.05 -28.49
N GLY A 294 27.59 -14.18 -28.98
CA GLY A 294 27.00 -13.13 -28.15
C GLY A 294 25.97 -13.67 -27.16
N GLY A 295 25.61 -12.84 -26.20
CA GLY A 295 24.59 -13.16 -25.20
C GLY A 295 23.16 -13.07 -25.72
N GLY A 296 22.26 -13.84 -25.11
CA GLY A 296 20.83 -13.83 -25.43
C GLY A 296 20.12 -12.58 -24.92
N SER A 297 19.04 -12.17 -25.57
CA SER A 297 18.25 -11.03 -25.10
C SER A 297 17.38 -11.40 -23.89
N GLY A 298 17.13 -10.44 -23.01
CA GLY A 298 16.15 -10.61 -21.93
C GLY A 298 14.73 -10.77 -22.48
N GLY A 299 13.88 -11.47 -21.72
CA GLY A 299 12.50 -11.73 -22.13
C GLY A 299 11.51 -10.64 -21.70
N THR A 300 10.22 -10.99 -21.64
CA THR A 300 9.15 -10.04 -21.35
C THR A 300 8.28 -10.49 -20.19
N VAL A 301 8.05 -9.59 -19.24
CA VAL A 301 7.15 -9.77 -18.10
C VAL A 301 6.00 -8.75 -18.21
N LEU A 302 4.77 -9.23 -18.29
CA LEU A 302 3.57 -8.41 -18.37
C LEU A 302 2.66 -8.74 -17.19
N LEU A 303 2.39 -7.75 -16.35
CA LEU A 303 1.66 -7.96 -15.11
C LEU A 303 0.42 -7.07 -15.07
N PHE A 304 -0.75 -7.67 -14.98
CA PHE A 304 -2.04 -7.01 -14.75
C PHE A 304 -2.46 -7.26 -13.31
N LEU A 305 -2.34 -6.26 -12.45
CA LEU A 305 -2.58 -6.42 -11.01
C LEU A 305 -3.09 -5.15 -10.34
N GLN A 306 -3.63 -5.34 -9.13
CA GLN A 306 -4.03 -4.26 -8.24
C GLN A 306 -2.92 -3.92 -7.22
N GLU A 307 -2.26 -4.92 -6.63
CA GLU A 307 -1.22 -4.73 -5.62
C GLU A 307 0.04 -5.57 -5.86
N LEU A 308 1.21 -4.95 -5.72
CA LEU A 308 2.53 -5.59 -5.84
C LEU A 308 3.34 -5.45 -4.54
N MET A 309 3.93 -6.55 -4.09
CA MET A 309 4.94 -6.52 -3.03
C MET A 309 6.22 -7.25 -3.47
N LEU A 310 7.35 -6.55 -3.44
CA LEU A 310 8.69 -7.11 -3.60
C LEU A 310 9.43 -6.98 -2.27
N ALA A 311 9.70 -8.09 -1.60
CA ALA A 311 10.45 -8.12 -0.34
C ALA A 311 11.95 -7.85 -0.55
N GLU A 312 12.69 -7.48 0.51
CA GLU A 312 14.10 -7.03 0.45
C GLU A 312 15.05 -7.98 -0.30
N LYS A 313 14.90 -9.30 -0.15
CA LYS A 313 15.74 -10.32 -0.81
C LYS A 313 15.17 -10.85 -2.12
N SER A 314 14.02 -10.31 -2.55
CA SER A 314 13.36 -10.75 -3.76
C SER A 314 14.01 -10.16 -5.02
N SER A 315 13.96 -10.91 -6.12
CA SER A 315 14.56 -10.49 -7.38
C SER A 315 13.60 -10.73 -8.55
N LEU A 316 13.27 -9.66 -9.27
CA LEU A 316 12.64 -9.70 -10.58
C LEU A 316 13.68 -9.37 -11.65
N SER A 317 14.12 -10.35 -12.43
CA SER A 317 15.20 -10.21 -13.40
C SER A 317 14.72 -10.47 -14.82
N VAL A 318 15.03 -9.53 -15.71
CA VAL A 318 14.83 -9.63 -17.17
C VAL A 318 16.11 -9.21 -17.90
N ARG A 319 17.26 -9.67 -17.42
CA ARG A 319 18.58 -9.27 -17.92
C ARG A 319 18.88 -9.85 -19.29
N GLY A 320 19.69 -9.12 -20.05
CA GLY A 320 20.42 -9.67 -21.18
C GLY A 320 21.50 -10.64 -20.71
N GLY A 321 21.74 -11.68 -21.49
CA GLY A 321 22.79 -12.66 -21.24
C GLY A 321 24.18 -12.13 -21.60
N ASN A 322 25.20 -12.68 -20.96
CA ASN A 322 26.58 -12.29 -21.18
C ASN A 322 27.17 -12.97 -22.43
N GLY A 323 28.02 -12.23 -23.14
CA GLY A 323 28.76 -12.75 -24.28
C GLY A 323 29.80 -13.80 -23.88
N SER A 324 30.18 -14.65 -24.83
CA SER A 324 31.19 -15.68 -24.62
C SER A 324 32.58 -15.06 -24.38
N PRO A 325 33.42 -15.68 -23.53
CA PRO A 325 34.80 -15.26 -23.29
C PRO A 325 35.65 -15.10 -24.55
N LEU A 326 35.28 -15.67 -25.70
CA LEU A 326 36.04 -15.54 -26.95
C LEU A 326 35.63 -14.33 -27.83
N GLY A 327 35.17 -13.25 -27.22
CA GLY A 327 34.87 -11.99 -27.92
C GLY A 327 33.40 -11.84 -28.34
N GLY A 328 32.45 -12.24 -27.49
CA GLY A 328 31.01 -12.05 -27.74
C GLY A 328 30.47 -10.76 -27.14
N GLY A 329 29.58 -10.07 -27.86
CA GLY A 329 28.83 -8.91 -27.33
C GLY A 329 27.70 -9.34 -26.39
N GLY A 330 27.37 -8.51 -25.41
CA GLY A 330 26.28 -8.75 -24.46
C GLY A 330 24.90 -8.64 -25.10
N GLY A 331 23.93 -9.42 -24.62
CA GLY A 331 22.54 -9.38 -25.08
C GLY A 331 21.79 -8.17 -24.52
N GLY A 332 20.80 -7.66 -25.26
CA GLY A 332 19.97 -6.54 -24.79
C GLY A 332 19.08 -6.93 -23.60
N GLY A 333 18.80 -5.98 -22.71
CA GLY A 333 17.87 -6.15 -21.59
C GLY A 333 16.43 -6.42 -22.05
N GLY A 334 15.65 -7.03 -21.17
CA GLY A 334 14.26 -7.41 -21.40
C GLY A 334 13.26 -6.30 -21.08
N ARG A 335 12.00 -6.67 -20.89
CA ARG A 335 10.92 -5.70 -20.61
C ARG A 335 10.04 -6.13 -19.46
N VAL A 336 9.65 -5.15 -18.66
CA VAL A 336 8.63 -5.29 -17.63
C VAL A 336 7.56 -4.24 -17.86
N HIS A 337 6.30 -4.66 -17.93
CA HIS A 337 5.16 -3.74 -17.99
C HIS A 337 4.17 -4.02 -16.87
N PHE A 338 3.89 -2.98 -16.07
CA PHE A 338 2.89 -3.02 -15.00
C PHE A 338 1.60 -2.34 -15.46
N HIS A 339 0.55 -3.14 -15.63
CA HIS A 339 -0.78 -2.66 -15.93
C HIS A 339 -1.64 -2.62 -14.66
N TRP A 340 -1.68 -1.46 -14.02
CA TRP A 340 -2.44 -1.25 -12.79
C TRP A 340 -3.96 -1.24 -13.03
N TYR A 341 -4.68 -2.01 -12.24
CA TYR A 341 -6.13 -2.00 -12.20
C TYR A 341 -6.64 -1.16 -11.02
N LYS A 342 -7.63 -0.29 -11.29
CA LYS A 342 -8.35 0.52 -10.31
C LYS A 342 -7.42 1.23 -9.30
N ILE A 343 -6.70 2.24 -9.77
CA ILE A 343 -5.91 3.13 -8.90
C ILE A 343 -6.88 4.11 -8.24
N ASP A 344 -7.12 3.95 -6.94
CA ASP A 344 -7.93 4.88 -6.16
C ASP A 344 -7.20 6.25 -6.05
N THR A 345 -7.93 7.35 -5.95
CA THR A 345 -7.37 8.72 -5.97
C THR A 345 -7.86 9.56 -4.79
N GLY A 346 -7.12 10.61 -4.44
CA GLY A 346 -7.45 11.47 -3.29
C GLY A 346 -7.32 10.73 -1.95
N ASP A 347 -8.28 10.91 -1.05
CA ASP A 347 -8.24 10.36 0.32
C ASP A 347 -8.26 8.82 0.39
N GLU A 348 -8.77 8.18 -0.67
CA GLU A 348 -8.81 6.71 -0.83
C GLU A 348 -7.52 6.14 -1.43
N TYR A 349 -6.58 6.97 -1.87
CA TYR A 349 -5.35 6.48 -2.49
C TYR A 349 -4.54 5.60 -1.54
N VAL A 350 -4.18 4.42 -2.04
CA VAL A 350 -3.28 3.47 -1.42
C VAL A 350 -2.17 3.15 -2.43
N PRO A 351 -0.89 3.11 -2.01
CA PRO A 351 0.21 2.76 -2.91
C PRO A 351 0.00 1.36 -3.51
N VAL A 352 0.00 1.29 -4.84
CA VAL A 352 -0.21 0.03 -5.59
C VAL A 352 1.00 -0.91 -5.53
N ALA A 353 2.16 -0.42 -5.11
CA ALA A 353 3.38 -1.21 -5.03
C ALA A 353 4.23 -0.88 -3.80
N SER A 354 4.71 -1.91 -3.11
CA SER A 354 5.75 -1.84 -2.09
C SER A 354 7.00 -2.57 -2.58
N ILE A 355 8.06 -1.81 -2.86
CA ILE A 355 9.28 -2.33 -3.50
C ILE A 355 10.45 -2.15 -2.54
N SER A 356 10.86 -3.26 -1.94
CA SER A 356 12.07 -3.35 -1.13
C SER A 356 13.15 -4.23 -1.79
N GLY A 357 12.75 -5.10 -2.74
CA GLY A 357 13.66 -5.96 -3.52
C GLY A 357 14.23 -5.31 -4.78
N SER A 358 14.88 -6.11 -5.62
CA SER A 358 15.52 -5.63 -6.85
C SER A 358 14.71 -5.97 -8.11
N ILE A 359 14.50 -4.96 -8.96
CA ILE A 359 14.04 -5.13 -10.35
C ILE A 359 15.23 -4.88 -11.26
N ASN A 360 15.62 -5.87 -12.06
CA ASN A 360 16.79 -5.76 -12.92
C ASN A 360 16.45 -5.98 -14.40
N SER A 361 16.68 -4.94 -15.19
CA SER A 361 16.51 -4.94 -16.64
C SER A 361 17.79 -4.60 -17.38
N SER A 362 18.97 -4.82 -16.78
CA SER A 362 20.24 -4.44 -17.40
C SER A 362 20.53 -5.28 -18.66
N GLY A 363 21.28 -4.68 -19.58
CA GLY A 363 21.92 -5.44 -20.66
C GLY A 363 22.99 -6.38 -20.12
N GLY A 364 23.33 -7.39 -20.92
CA GLY A 364 24.41 -8.32 -20.62
C GLY A 364 25.79 -7.70 -20.85
N ALA A 365 26.79 -8.24 -20.17
CA ALA A 365 28.19 -7.84 -20.37
C ALA A 365 28.75 -8.43 -21.68
N GLY A 366 29.51 -7.61 -22.41
CA GLY A 366 30.37 -8.09 -23.49
C GLY A 366 31.73 -8.53 -22.96
N GLU A 367 32.33 -9.52 -23.59
CA GLU A 367 33.63 -10.08 -23.20
C GLU A 367 34.68 -9.88 -24.30
N ASN A 368 35.96 -9.80 -23.93
CA ASN A 368 37.10 -9.69 -24.86
C ASN A 368 36.92 -8.67 -26.02
N GLY A 369 36.49 -7.45 -25.67
CA GLY A 369 36.26 -6.36 -26.62
C GLY A 369 34.85 -6.33 -27.24
N GLY A 370 33.94 -7.20 -26.77
CA GLY A 370 32.50 -7.09 -27.04
C GLY A 370 31.87 -5.93 -26.28
N LEU A 371 30.91 -5.24 -26.90
CA LEU A 371 30.14 -4.18 -26.25
C LEU A 371 29.08 -4.75 -25.30
N PHE A 372 28.73 -3.95 -24.29
CA PHE A 372 27.58 -4.20 -23.42
C PHE A 372 26.27 -4.12 -24.22
N GLY A 373 25.30 -4.95 -23.86
CA GLY A 373 23.94 -4.81 -24.37
C GLY A 373 23.26 -3.56 -23.81
N GLU A 374 22.32 -2.99 -24.56
CA GLU A 374 21.49 -1.89 -24.07
C GLU A 374 20.61 -2.34 -22.90
N GLU A 375 20.26 -1.39 -22.01
CA GLU A 375 19.30 -1.61 -20.93
C GLU A 375 17.89 -1.85 -21.48
N GLY A 376 17.16 -2.71 -20.79
CA GLY A 376 15.76 -2.99 -21.02
C GLY A 376 14.83 -1.90 -20.49
N THR A 377 13.53 -2.11 -20.64
CA THR A 377 12.52 -1.11 -20.25
C THR A 377 11.62 -1.60 -19.13
N VAL A 378 11.35 -0.72 -18.16
CA VAL A 378 10.40 -0.94 -17.07
C VAL A 378 9.33 0.14 -17.15
N THR A 379 8.14 -0.24 -17.59
CA THR A 379 7.05 0.69 -17.91
C THR A 379 5.81 0.42 -17.08
N GLY A 380 4.97 1.45 -16.90
CA GLY A 380 3.71 1.36 -16.18
C GLY A 380 2.56 1.93 -17.00
N LYS A 381 1.33 1.60 -16.60
CA LYS A 381 0.13 2.27 -17.09
C LYS A 381 0.16 3.76 -16.74
N LYS A 382 -0.44 4.59 -17.60
CA LYS A 382 -0.65 6.02 -17.36
C LYS A 382 -1.35 6.22 -16.01
N CYS A 383 -0.73 7.01 -15.14
CA CYS A 383 -1.27 7.31 -13.82
C CYS A 383 -2.33 8.41 -13.90
N PRO A 384 -3.32 8.40 -12.99
CA PRO A 384 -4.29 9.48 -12.88
C PRO A 384 -3.61 10.75 -12.33
N LYS A 385 -4.35 11.86 -12.38
CA LYS A 385 -3.99 13.16 -11.80
C LYS A 385 -3.42 13.04 -10.38
N GLY A 386 -2.41 13.85 -10.06
CA GLY A 386 -1.71 13.84 -8.77
C GLY A 386 -0.65 12.73 -8.59
N LEU A 387 -0.63 11.70 -9.44
CA LEU A 387 0.28 10.56 -9.35
C LEU A 387 1.24 10.48 -10.55
N TYR A 388 2.44 9.94 -10.37
CA TYR A 388 3.46 9.81 -11.43
C TYR A 388 4.34 8.56 -11.28
N GLY A 389 5.17 8.31 -12.29
CA GLY A 389 6.11 7.20 -12.37
C GLY A 389 5.47 5.86 -12.73
N THR A 390 6.28 4.82 -12.77
CA THR A 390 5.84 3.45 -13.11
C THR A 390 4.85 2.87 -12.10
N PHE A 391 4.96 3.26 -10.84
CA PHE A 391 4.17 2.74 -9.71
C PHE A 391 3.10 3.72 -9.22
N CYS A 392 2.80 4.77 -9.99
CA CYS A 392 1.81 5.80 -9.66
C CYS A 392 1.95 6.31 -8.22
N LYS A 393 3.15 6.80 -7.90
CA LYS A 393 3.46 7.45 -6.63
C LYS A 393 2.92 8.87 -6.61
N GLU A 394 2.63 9.39 -5.43
CA GLU A 394 2.21 10.78 -5.25
C GLU A 394 3.29 11.74 -5.75
N CYS A 395 2.90 12.79 -6.49
CA CYS A 395 3.81 13.85 -6.91
C CYS A 395 4.54 14.49 -5.69
N PRO A 396 5.77 15.00 -5.86
CA PRO A 396 6.53 15.62 -4.78
C PRO A 396 5.79 16.79 -4.11
N LEU A 397 6.12 17.06 -2.84
CA LEU A 397 5.53 18.16 -2.09
C LEU A 397 5.77 19.50 -2.79
N GLY A 398 4.72 20.34 -2.87
CA GLY A 398 4.78 21.62 -3.57
C GLY A 398 4.70 21.51 -5.10
N THR A 399 4.24 20.36 -5.61
CA THR A 399 3.89 20.18 -7.03
C THR A 399 2.45 19.72 -7.19
N PHE A 400 1.86 19.96 -8.35
CA PHE A 400 0.54 19.48 -8.73
C PHE A 400 0.59 18.84 -10.12
N LYS A 401 -0.42 18.01 -10.40
CA LYS A 401 -0.58 17.38 -11.71
C LYS A 401 -2.05 17.21 -12.04
N ASP A 402 -2.49 17.85 -13.11
CA ASP A 402 -3.89 17.95 -13.54
C ASP A 402 -4.23 17.10 -14.78
N VAL A 403 -3.24 16.42 -15.36
CA VAL A 403 -3.36 15.54 -16.52
C VAL A 403 -2.99 14.09 -16.20
N ASP A 404 -3.56 13.16 -16.94
CA ASP A 404 -3.20 11.75 -16.84
C ASP A 404 -1.89 11.47 -17.59
N GLY A 405 -0.99 10.71 -16.96
CA GLY A 405 0.31 10.35 -17.52
C GLY A 405 1.22 9.75 -16.46
N SER A 406 2.42 9.30 -16.82
CA SER A 406 3.37 8.71 -15.85
C SER A 406 4.70 9.44 -15.79
N ASP A 407 4.94 10.42 -16.67
CA ASP A 407 6.19 11.15 -16.69
C ASP A 407 6.30 12.08 -15.47
N GLU A 408 7.50 12.15 -14.90
CA GLU A 408 7.81 13.01 -13.74
C GLU A 408 7.73 14.50 -14.08
N SER A 409 8.04 14.86 -15.33
CA SER A 409 7.91 16.22 -15.84
C SER A 409 6.47 16.77 -15.83
N LEU A 410 5.47 15.90 -15.63
CA LEU A 410 4.07 16.30 -15.49
C LEU A 410 3.73 16.79 -14.07
N CYS A 411 4.60 16.60 -13.07
CA CYS A 411 4.44 17.20 -11.75
C CYS A 411 5.01 18.63 -11.80
N ILE A 412 4.11 19.62 -11.91
CA ILE A 412 4.44 21.04 -12.10
C ILE A 412 4.53 21.72 -10.73
N PRO A 413 5.56 22.55 -10.46
CA PRO A 413 5.67 23.27 -9.19
C PRO A 413 4.52 24.26 -8.99
N CYS A 414 4.00 24.33 -7.77
CA CYS A 414 2.95 25.28 -7.39
C CYS A 414 3.54 26.71 -7.29
N SER A 415 2.74 27.73 -7.63
CA SER A 415 3.20 29.12 -7.52
C SER A 415 3.48 29.50 -6.07
N LEU A 416 4.68 30.03 -5.82
CA LEU A 416 5.07 30.56 -4.52
C LEU A 416 4.37 31.90 -4.21
N ASP A 417 3.87 32.61 -5.22
CA ASP A 417 3.14 33.88 -5.01
C ASP A 417 1.82 33.66 -4.26
N LEU A 418 1.26 32.46 -4.36
CA LEU A 418 0.04 32.05 -3.66
C LEU A 418 0.33 31.52 -2.25
N LEU A 419 1.61 31.32 -1.88
CA LEU A 419 2.01 30.80 -0.59
C LEU A 419 2.38 31.95 0.37
N PRO A 420 1.66 32.13 1.50
CA PRO A 420 2.03 33.12 2.49
C PRO A 420 3.44 32.87 3.05
N ASN A 421 4.19 33.95 3.35
CA ASN A 421 5.58 33.89 3.84
C ASN A 421 5.79 33.00 5.09
N ARG A 422 4.73 32.72 5.87
CA ARG A 422 4.76 31.88 7.08
C ARG A 422 3.96 30.58 6.91
N ALA A 423 3.88 30.06 5.68
CA ALA A 423 3.19 28.82 5.33
C ALA A 423 4.13 27.82 4.65
N ASN A 424 3.87 26.54 4.85
CA ASN A 424 4.51 25.43 4.15
C ASN A 424 3.44 24.56 3.48
N PHE A 425 3.74 24.02 2.30
CA PHE A 425 2.90 23.02 1.65
C PHE A 425 2.70 21.79 2.54
N ILE A 426 1.50 21.21 2.50
CA ILE A 426 1.19 20.00 3.26
C ILE A 426 1.23 18.78 2.35
N HIS A 427 1.53 17.63 2.95
CA HIS A 427 1.32 16.35 2.32
C HIS A 427 -0.19 16.10 2.15
N VAL A 428 -0.57 15.66 0.95
CA VAL A 428 -1.93 15.28 0.60
C VAL A 428 -1.87 13.88 0.04
N ARG A 429 -2.70 13.00 0.59
CA ARG A 429 -2.83 11.64 0.09
C ARG A 429 -3.37 11.65 -1.34
N GLY A 430 -2.75 10.85 -2.22
CA GLY A 430 -3.09 10.79 -3.63
C GLY A 430 -2.51 11.93 -4.48
N GLY A 431 -1.69 12.80 -3.87
CA GLY A 431 -1.09 13.95 -4.54
C GLY A 431 -2.09 15.06 -4.86
N VAL A 432 -1.57 16.20 -5.32
CA VAL A 432 -2.39 17.37 -5.63
C VAL A 432 -2.79 17.36 -7.10
N SER A 433 -4.10 17.38 -7.38
CA SER A 433 -4.64 17.35 -8.74
C SER A 433 -4.95 18.73 -9.34
N GLN A 434 -4.87 19.79 -8.53
CA GLN A 434 -5.21 21.16 -8.91
C GLN A 434 -4.03 22.12 -8.70
N PRO A 435 -3.96 23.24 -9.44
CA PRO A 435 -2.87 24.21 -9.29
C PRO A 435 -2.80 24.87 -7.91
N SER A 436 -3.94 24.92 -7.20
CA SER A 436 -4.04 25.46 -5.84
C SER A 436 -3.58 24.42 -4.82
N CYS A 437 -2.29 24.46 -4.48
CA CYS A 437 -1.71 23.50 -3.57
C CYS A 437 -2.03 23.84 -2.11
N PRO A 438 -2.51 22.86 -1.32
CA PRO A 438 -2.86 23.12 0.06
C PRO A 438 -1.61 23.34 0.90
N TYR A 439 -1.74 24.24 1.86
CA TYR A 439 -0.67 24.66 2.76
C TYR A 439 -1.18 24.80 4.19
N LYS A 440 -0.25 24.83 5.15
CA LYS A 440 -0.54 25.19 6.54
C LYS A 440 0.48 26.18 7.05
N CYS A 441 0.08 26.98 8.02
CA CYS A 441 1.01 27.86 8.70
C CYS A 441 2.06 27.05 9.48
N ILE A 442 3.27 27.59 9.59
CA ILE A 442 4.42 26.93 10.26
C ILE A 442 4.11 26.60 11.73
N SER A 443 3.24 27.38 12.37
CA SER A 443 2.86 27.23 13.77
C SER A 443 1.39 27.59 13.98
N GLU A 444 0.76 26.97 14.99
CA GLU A 444 -0.61 27.28 15.44
C GLU A 444 -0.80 28.72 15.93
N LYS A 445 0.30 29.44 16.20
CA LYS A 445 0.27 30.88 16.54
C LYS A 445 -0.28 31.75 15.42
N TYR A 446 -0.21 31.26 14.18
CA TYR A 446 -0.61 31.96 12.98
C TYR A 446 -1.95 31.42 12.48
N ARG A 447 -2.85 32.32 12.06
CA ARG A 447 -4.17 31.96 11.57
C ARG A 447 -4.22 31.91 10.04
N MET A 448 -4.80 30.83 9.53
CA MET A 448 -5.14 30.64 8.11
C MET A 448 -6.15 31.74 7.68
N PRO A 449 -6.13 32.25 6.43
CA PRO A 449 -5.30 31.84 5.30
C PRO A 449 -3.93 32.52 5.20
N ASN A 450 -3.78 33.77 5.64
CA ASN A 450 -2.54 34.53 5.40
C ASN A 450 -1.40 34.25 6.40
N CYS A 451 -1.63 33.38 7.38
CA CYS A 451 -0.68 33.06 8.44
C CYS A 451 -0.21 34.29 9.24
N TYR A 452 -1.15 35.19 9.52
CA TYR A 452 -0.94 36.36 10.38
C TYR A 452 -1.08 36.00 11.86
N THR A 453 -0.41 36.78 12.69
CA THR A 453 -0.67 36.79 14.13
C THR A 453 -2.03 37.43 14.44
N PRO A 454 -2.65 37.15 15.60
CA PRO A 454 -3.92 37.78 15.99
C PRO A 454 -3.88 39.32 15.98
N LEU A 455 -2.72 39.92 16.28
CA LEU A 455 -2.52 41.37 16.23
C LEU A 455 -2.46 41.88 14.77
N GLU A 456 -1.70 41.22 13.91
CA GLU A 456 -1.61 41.57 12.48
C GLU A 456 -2.98 41.43 11.80
N GLU A 457 -3.75 40.39 12.13
CA GLU A 457 -5.12 40.20 11.64
C GLU A 457 -6.02 41.39 12.02
N LEU A 458 -5.94 41.87 13.27
CA LEU A 458 -6.65 43.08 13.72
C LEU A 458 -6.22 44.30 12.89
N VAL A 459 -4.92 44.52 12.75
CA VAL A 459 -4.34 45.66 12.02
C VAL A 459 -4.81 45.66 10.55
N TYR A 460 -4.74 44.52 9.87
CA TYR A 460 -5.16 44.39 8.48
C TYR A 460 -6.70 44.44 8.30
N THR A 461 -7.47 44.05 9.31
CA THR A 461 -8.94 44.24 9.31
C THR A 461 -9.30 45.73 9.25
N PHE A 462 -8.51 46.60 9.87
CA PHE A 462 -8.68 48.05 9.80
C PHE A 462 -8.04 48.72 8.58
N GLY A 463 -7.66 47.95 7.55
CA GLY A 463 -7.07 48.47 6.31
C GLY A 463 -5.54 48.57 6.33
N GLY A 464 -4.89 47.96 7.32
CA GLY A 464 -3.44 47.87 7.42
C GLY A 464 -2.83 48.76 8.51
N PRO A 465 -1.49 48.78 8.62
CA PRO A 465 -0.78 49.46 9.72
C PRO A 465 -1.09 50.96 9.82
N TRP A 466 -1.20 51.63 8.68
CA TRP A 466 -1.42 53.08 8.59
C TRP A 466 -2.80 53.53 9.11
N PRO A 467 -3.93 53.02 8.59
CA PRO A 467 -5.25 53.41 9.12
C PRO A 467 -5.46 52.94 10.56
N PHE A 468 -4.93 51.78 10.97
CA PHE A 468 -5.01 51.34 12.35
C PHE A 468 -4.29 52.30 13.30
N ALA A 469 -3.08 52.76 12.95
CA ALA A 469 -2.34 53.74 13.73
C ALA A 469 -3.08 55.09 13.83
N LEU A 470 -3.71 55.53 12.74
CA LEU A 470 -4.54 56.73 12.74
C LEU A 470 -5.75 56.60 13.67
N ILE A 471 -6.52 55.51 13.58
CA ILE A 471 -7.67 55.25 14.44
C ILE A 471 -7.24 55.19 15.91
N LEU A 472 -6.15 54.49 16.21
CA LEU A 472 -5.60 54.39 17.56
C LEU A 472 -5.18 55.77 18.09
N SER A 473 -4.56 56.61 17.26
CA SER A 473 -4.18 57.96 17.66
C SER A 473 -5.39 58.84 17.99
N VAL A 474 -6.45 58.77 17.17
CA VAL A 474 -7.70 59.50 17.40
C VAL A 474 -8.38 59.03 18.69
N LEU A 475 -8.40 57.72 18.94
CA LEU A 475 -8.99 57.14 20.14
C LEU A 475 -8.22 57.52 21.41
N LEU A 476 -6.88 57.58 21.34
CA LEU A 476 -6.04 58.05 22.44
C LEU A 476 -6.25 59.55 22.72
N VAL A 477 -6.40 60.38 21.69
CA VAL A 477 -6.71 61.82 21.85
C VAL A 477 -8.10 62.00 22.46
N LEU A 478 -9.11 61.26 22.00
CA LEU A 478 -10.46 61.27 22.59
C LEU A 478 -10.44 60.81 24.05
N LEU A 479 -9.69 59.76 24.37
CA LEU A 479 -9.53 59.28 25.74
C LEU A 479 -8.85 60.34 26.62
N ALA A 480 -7.81 61.01 26.12
CA ALA A 480 -7.15 62.11 26.81
C ALA A 480 -8.10 63.29 27.07
N LEU A 481 -8.96 63.63 26.11
CA LEU A 481 -10.01 64.65 26.26
C LEU A 481 -11.10 64.23 27.25
N LEU A 482 -11.52 62.97 27.25
CA LEU A 482 -12.46 62.43 28.24
C LEU A 482 -11.86 62.43 29.65
N LEU A 483 -10.59 62.06 29.80
CA LEU A 483 -9.89 62.09 31.08
C LEU A 483 -9.64 63.52 31.56
N SER A 484 -9.36 64.48 30.67
CA SER A 484 -9.21 65.89 31.04
C SER A 484 -10.53 66.52 31.46
N THR A 485 -11.64 66.24 30.76
CA THR A 485 -12.98 66.70 31.14
C THR A 485 -13.48 66.05 32.43
N MET A 486 -13.17 64.77 32.66
CA MET A 486 -13.42 64.11 33.95
C MET A 486 -12.57 64.69 35.08
N LYS A 487 -11.29 65.04 34.84
CA LYS A 487 -10.47 65.78 35.81
C LYS A 487 -11.05 67.16 36.13
N ILE A 488 -11.57 67.87 35.13
CA ILE A 488 -12.21 69.19 35.33
C ILE A 488 -13.53 69.05 36.11
N LYS A 489 -14.28 67.94 35.93
CA LYS A 489 -15.48 67.66 36.75
C LYS A 489 -15.16 67.15 38.16
N LEU A 490 -14.05 66.43 38.38
CA LEU A 490 -13.64 65.94 39.70
C LEU A 490 -12.91 67.01 40.53
N VAL A 491 -12.35 68.04 39.89
CA VAL A 491 -11.70 69.22 40.51
C VAL A 491 -12.64 70.45 40.50
N GLY A 492 -13.94 70.22 40.32
CA GLY A 492 -14.99 71.24 40.22
C GLY A 492 -15.99 71.20 41.37
N SER A 493 -15.56 71.09 42.62
CA SER A 493 -16.36 71.50 43.79
C SER A 493 -15.46 71.74 45.01
N GLY A 494 -15.37 73.01 45.44
CA GLY A 494 -15.03 73.40 46.81
C GLY A 494 -13.58 73.85 47.13
N LYS A 495 -13.33 75.15 47.04
CA LYS A 495 -12.43 75.92 47.93
C LYS A 495 -13.28 77.05 48.52
N CYS A 496 -13.12 77.58 49.73
CA CYS A 496 -12.41 77.25 50.97
C CYS A 496 -12.74 78.42 51.93
N TYR A 497 -13.10 78.19 53.20
CA TYR A 497 -12.93 79.11 54.36
C TYR A 497 -13.15 78.22 55.60
N GLY A 498 -12.38 78.20 56.68
CA GLY A 498 -11.21 78.94 57.14
C GLY A 498 -10.80 78.34 58.50
N ALA A 499 -9.62 78.75 58.99
CA ALA A 499 -8.93 78.47 60.26
C ALA A 499 -9.82 78.30 61.54
N SER A 500 -9.43 77.66 62.65
CA SER A 500 -8.12 77.50 63.31
C SER A 500 -8.18 76.52 64.52
N SER A 501 -6.98 76.07 64.94
CA SER A 501 -6.48 75.76 66.31
C SER A 501 -6.90 74.49 67.07
N VAL A 502 -5.95 73.57 67.35
CA VAL A 502 -5.27 73.24 68.65
C VAL A 502 -6.17 72.35 69.53
N GLU A 503 -5.84 71.11 69.93
CA GLU A 503 -4.76 70.68 70.84
C GLU A 503 -4.62 69.14 70.92
N HIS A 504 -3.36 68.71 71.13
CA HIS A 504 -2.76 67.54 71.80
C HIS A 504 -3.37 66.12 71.97
N GLN A 505 -2.41 65.16 71.84
CA GLN A 505 -2.24 63.88 72.54
C GLN A 505 -3.21 62.74 72.14
N SER A 506 -2.84 61.46 72.00
CA SER A 506 -1.63 60.69 72.26
C SER A 506 -1.86 59.28 71.68
N HIS A 507 -0.76 58.60 71.31
CA HIS A 507 -0.55 57.15 71.29
C HIS A 507 -1.70 56.19 70.91
N HIS A 508 -1.54 55.43 69.83
CA HIS A 508 -1.32 53.98 69.97
C HIS A 508 -0.70 53.36 68.72
N HIS A 509 0.26 52.48 69.02
CA HIS A 509 1.06 51.60 68.17
C HIS A 509 0.24 50.64 67.30
N PHE A 510 0.73 50.43 66.06
CA PHE A 510 0.98 49.17 65.32
C PHE A 510 -0.09 48.04 65.27
N PRO A 511 -0.06 47.10 64.28
CA PRO A 511 1.09 46.79 63.43
C PRO A 511 0.88 46.61 61.92
N HIS A 512 2.02 46.78 61.24
CA HIS A 512 2.48 46.08 60.05
C HIS A 512 2.02 44.62 59.93
N LEU A 513 1.62 44.24 58.71
CA LEU A 513 1.95 42.96 58.04
C LEU A 513 2.35 43.36 56.61
N LEU A 514 3.61 43.36 56.19
CA LEU A 514 4.42 42.21 55.74
C LEU A 514 3.59 41.08 55.10
N SER A 515 3.80 40.89 53.78
CA SER A 515 3.73 39.63 53.04
C SER A 515 2.44 38.79 53.18
N LEU A 516 1.58 38.91 52.17
CA LEU A 516 0.73 37.80 51.68
C LEU A 516 0.81 37.66 50.15
N SER A 517 1.99 37.93 49.57
CA SER A 517 2.56 36.92 48.67
C SER A 517 3.10 35.82 49.58
N GLU A 518 2.75 34.56 49.30
CA GLU A 518 3.12 33.35 50.06
C GLU A 518 2.25 33.07 51.31
N VAL A 519 1.16 32.31 51.13
CA VAL A 519 0.92 31.00 51.79
C VAL A 519 -0.41 30.40 51.29
N ARG A 520 -0.27 29.31 50.52
CA ARG A 520 -1.20 28.18 50.25
C ARG A 520 -2.62 28.51 49.76
N GLY A 521 -2.98 28.26 48.50
CA GLY A 521 -2.70 27.02 47.78
C GLY A 521 -1.68 27.13 46.65
N THR A 522 -0.44 26.77 46.97
CA THR A 522 0.41 26.04 46.03
C THR A 522 -0.38 24.84 45.51
N ARG A 523 -0.82 24.89 44.26
CA ARG A 523 -0.85 23.73 43.35
C ARG A 523 -0.78 24.22 41.91
N ALA A 524 0.40 24.76 41.57
CA ALA A 524 1.00 24.58 40.25
C ALA A 524 1.56 23.15 40.09
N GLU A 525 1.19 22.23 40.99
CA GLU A 525 1.39 20.77 40.92
C GLU A 525 0.05 20.04 41.16
N GLU A 526 -0.88 20.12 40.21
CA GLU A 526 -2.05 19.20 40.19
C GLU A 526 -2.39 18.74 38.76
N SER A 527 -1.54 18.99 37.76
CA SER A 527 -1.84 18.64 36.37
C SER A 527 -1.49 17.20 35.96
N GLN A 528 -1.10 16.32 36.90
CA GLN A 528 -0.83 14.91 36.59
C GLN A 528 -1.85 13.90 37.17
N SER A 529 -2.96 14.34 37.78
CA SER A 529 -3.90 13.41 38.43
C SER A 529 -5.39 13.70 38.24
N HIS A 530 -5.78 14.45 37.21
CA HIS A 530 -7.21 14.60 36.87
C HIS A 530 -7.48 13.95 35.50
N VAL A 531 -8.43 13.01 35.48
CA VAL A 531 -8.84 12.31 34.24
C VAL A 531 -9.56 13.27 33.29
N TYR A 532 -10.37 14.18 33.83
CA TYR A 532 -11.12 15.17 33.05
C TYR A 532 -11.64 16.33 33.93
N ARG A 533 -11.78 17.53 33.36
CA ARG A 533 -12.39 18.70 34.00
C ARG A 533 -13.65 19.13 33.26
N MET A 534 -14.77 19.24 33.97
CA MET A 534 -16.04 19.74 33.45
C MET A 534 -16.11 21.26 33.62
N TYR A 535 -16.74 21.95 32.66
CA TYR A 535 -16.90 23.39 32.69
C TYR A 535 -18.38 23.75 32.64
N PHE A 536 -18.82 24.63 33.54
CA PHE A 536 -20.14 25.23 33.48
C PHE A 536 -20.27 26.16 32.27
N MET A 537 -21.39 26.06 31.59
CA MET A 537 -21.77 26.92 30.48
C MET A 537 -22.77 27.98 30.94
N GLY A 538 -22.81 29.11 30.23
CA GLY A 538 -23.76 30.21 30.47
C GLY A 538 -23.21 31.38 31.30
N PRO A 539 -23.83 32.58 31.18
CA PRO A 539 -23.37 33.82 31.82
C PRO A 539 -23.77 33.98 33.30
N ASN A 540 -24.41 32.97 33.92
CA ASN A 540 -24.91 33.00 35.30
C ASN A 540 -25.82 34.19 35.61
N THR A 541 -26.81 34.38 34.76
CA THR A 541 -27.87 35.38 34.98
C THR A 541 -29.12 34.70 35.51
N PHE A 542 -30.05 35.45 36.10
CA PHE A 542 -31.32 34.88 36.57
C PHE A 542 -32.17 34.25 35.45
N ARG A 543 -31.96 34.67 34.20
CA ARG A 543 -32.63 34.09 33.02
C ARG A 543 -31.88 32.89 32.46
N GLU A 544 -30.56 32.87 32.61
CA GLU A 544 -29.69 31.82 32.08
C GLU A 544 -28.66 31.43 33.16
N PRO A 545 -29.03 30.50 34.06
CA PRO A 545 -28.15 30.00 35.10
C PRO A 545 -27.01 29.17 34.51
N TRP A 546 -26.00 28.89 35.34
CA TRP A 546 -24.99 27.92 34.97
C TRP A 546 -25.60 26.54 34.78
N HIS A 547 -25.14 25.85 33.74
CA HIS A 547 -25.54 24.48 33.47
C HIS A 547 -24.38 23.70 32.88
N LEU A 548 -24.39 22.39 33.08
CA LEU A 548 -23.49 21.45 32.43
C LEU A 548 -24.20 20.82 31.22
N PRO A 549 -23.50 20.65 30.08
CA PRO A 549 -24.07 19.99 28.91
C PRO A 549 -24.17 18.47 29.11
N TYR A 550 -25.18 17.85 28.52
CA TYR A 550 -25.40 16.39 28.51
C TYR A 550 -24.47 15.64 27.54
N PHE A 551 -23.29 16.17 27.25
CA PHE A 551 -22.37 15.56 26.28
C PHE A 551 -21.34 14.71 27.00
N LEU A 552 -21.25 13.42 26.65
CA LEU A 552 -20.21 12.52 27.16
C LEU A 552 -18.93 12.67 26.30
N PRO A 553 -17.84 13.21 26.85
CA PRO A 553 -16.59 13.33 26.10
C PRO A 553 -15.96 11.95 25.87
N ASN A 554 -15.36 11.73 24.70
CA ASN A 554 -14.71 10.46 24.32
C ASN A 554 -13.64 9.99 25.34
N ALA A 555 -13.11 10.88 26.18
CA ALA A 555 -12.11 10.57 27.21
C ALA A 555 -12.68 9.85 28.46
N ILE A 556 -14.00 9.90 28.71
CA ILE A 556 -14.62 9.37 29.94
C ILE A 556 -15.66 8.27 29.65
N ILE A 557 -16.02 8.07 28.38
CA ILE A 557 -17.07 7.13 27.95
C ILE A 557 -16.85 5.69 28.43
N GLU A 558 -15.59 5.27 28.62
CA GLU A 558 -15.26 3.94 29.12
C GLU A 558 -15.35 3.81 30.66
N ILE A 559 -15.33 4.94 31.38
CA ILE A 559 -15.18 5.00 32.85
C ILE A 559 -16.53 5.26 33.54
N VAL A 560 -17.50 5.83 32.84
CA VAL A 560 -18.75 6.34 33.42
C VAL A 560 -19.98 5.70 32.76
N TYR A 561 -21.00 5.35 33.56
CA TYR A 561 -22.32 4.96 33.08
C TYR A 561 -23.10 6.20 32.62
N GLU A 562 -23.50 6.22 31.35
CA GLU A 562 -24.19 7.35 30.71
C GLU A 562 -25.48 7.76 31.44
N ASP A 563 -26.34 6.79 31.80
CA ASP A 563 -27.60 7.08 32.52
C ASP A 563 -27.38 7.69 33.91
N ALA A 564 -26.36 7.23 34.62
CA ALA A 564 -26.02 7.75 35.96
C ALA A 564 -25.33 9.12 35.87
N PHE A 565 -24.59 9.37 34.79
CA PHE A 565 -24.00 10.67 34.51
C PHE A 565 -25.07 11.71 34.18
N ASN A 566 -26.05 11.37 33.36
CA ASN A 566 -27.13 12.29 33.01
C ASN A 566 -27.95 12.70 34.25
N ARG A 567 -28.22 11.77 35.17
CA ARG A 567 -28.85 12.09 36.47
C ARG A 567 -27.99 13.01 37.35
N PHE A 568 -26.66 12.87 37.30
CA PHE A 568 -25.75 13.79 37.99
C PHE A 568 -25.83 15.20 37.39
N ILE A 569 -25.86 15.30 36.05
CA ILE A 569 -26.01 16.58 35.34
C ILE A 569 -27.36 17.23 35.69
N ASP A 570 -28.45 16.45 35.74
CA ASP A 570 -29.76 16.92 36.20
C ASP A 570 -29.71 17.47 37.62
N GLY A 571 -29.06 16.75 38.54
CA GLY A 571 -28.86 17.19 39.92
C GLY A 571 -28.12 18.52 40.01
N ILE A 572 -26.98 18.64 39.33
CA ILE A 572 -26.18 19.88 39.31
C ILE A 572 -26.95 21.04 38.67
N ASN A 573 -27.62 20.81 37.54
CA ASN A 573 -28.38 21.84 36.83
C ASN A 573 -29.57 22.32 37.67
N SER A 574 -30.21 21.43 38.43
CA SER A 574 -31.29 21.79 39.36
C SER A 574 -30.79 22.68 40.51
N VAL A 575 -29.61 22.40 41.07
CA VAL A 575 -29.01 23.20 42.14
C VAL A 575 -28.56 24.57 41.63
N ALA A 576 -28.04 24.61 40.40
CA ALA A 576 -27.56 25.82 39.74
C ALA A 576 -28.67 26.78 39.28
N ALA A 577 -29.90 26.27 39.09
CA ALA A 577 -31.06 27.07 38.71
C ALA A 577 -31.42 28.12 39.79
N TYR A 578 -31.93 29.27 39.34
CA TYR A 578 -32.48 30.31 40.22
C TYR A 578 -33.99 30.17 40.32
N ASP A 579 -34.53 30.37 41.52
CA ASP A 579 -35.98 30.46 41.68
C ASP A 579 -36.51 31.76 41.07
N TRP A 580 -37.74 31.71 40.57
CA TRP A 580 -38.40 32.84 39.91
C TRP A 580 -38.49 34.11 40.78
N TRP A 581 -38.63 33.94 42.11
CA TRP A 581 -38.74 35.06 43.05
C TRP A 581 -37.41 35.81 43.22
N GLU A 582 -36.27 35.15 43.00
CA GLU A 582 -34.95 35.79 43.14
C GLU A 582 -34.71 36.85 42.07
N GLY A 583 -35.17 36.57 40.84
CA GLY A 583 -35.14 37.51 39.73
C GLY A 583 -36.08 38.71 39.97
N SER A 584 -37.25 38.47 40.56
CA SER A 584 -38.21 39.51 40.93
C SER A 584 -37.65 40.45 42.01
N VAL A 585 -37.00 39.92 43.05
CA VAL A 585 -36.34 40.74 44.09
C VAL A 585 -35.21 41.58 43.50
N HIS A 586 -34.38 41.00 42.62
CA HIS A 586 -33.35 41.76 41.92
C HIS A 586 -33.95 42.87 41.04
N SER A 587 -35.05 42.59 40.33
CA SER A 587 -35.74 43.58 39.51
C SER A 587 -36.25 44.76 40.34
N ILE A 588 -36.92 44.47 41.47
CA ILE A 588 -37.42 45.49 42.40
C ILE A 588 -36.27 46.32 42.98
N LEU A 589 -35.20 45.66 43.47
CA LEU A 589 -34.02 46.35 44.00
C LEU A 589 -33.30 47.18 42.93
N SER A 590 -33.30 46.74 41.67
CA SER A 590 -32.64 47.48 40.59
C SER A 590 -33.32 48.82 40.29
N VAL A 591 -34.63 48.92 40.55
CA VAL A 591 -35.42 50.15 40.40
C VAL A 591 -35.29 51.03 41.66
N LEU A 592 -35.30 50.44 42.85
CA LEU A 592 -35.28 51.19 44.12
C LEU A 592 -33.88 51.64 44.56
N ALA A 593 -32.87 50.77 44.41
CA ALA A 593 -31.50 51.01 44.86
C ALA A 593 -30.50 50.12 44.11
N TYR A 594 -30.00 50.59 42.97
CA TYR A 594 -29.07 49.84 42.10
C TYR A 594 -27.82 49.26 42.81
N PRO A 595 -27.13 49.97 43.73
CA PRO A 595 -25.98 49.40 44.46
C PRO A 595 -26.36 48.20 45.34
N CYS A 596 -27.58 48.22 45.90
CA CYS A 596 -28.12 47.11 46.68
C CYS A 596 -28.51 45.94 45.77
N ALA A 597 -29.04 46.20 44.57
CA ALA A 597 -29.34 45.17 43.58
C ALA A 597 -28.07 44.43 43.12
N TRP A 598 -26.98 45.16 42.86
CA TRP A 598 -25.70 44.56 42.49
C TRP A 598 -25.12 43.71 43.62
N SER A 599 -25.14 44.24 44.86
CA SER A 599 -24.65 43.51 46.04
C SER A 599 -25.49 42.26 46.33
N TRP A 600 -26.82 42.34 46.17
CA TRP A 600 -27.74 41.22 46.29
C TRP A 600 -27.46 40.14 45.24
N LYS A 601 -27.26 40.53 43.97
CA LYS A 601 -26.91 39.61 42.89
C LYS A 601 -25.60 38.87 43.17
N GLN A 602 -24.56 39.60 43.60
CA GLN A 602 -23.26 39.02 43.95
C GLN A 602 -23.36 38.07 45.15
N TRP A 603 -24.13 38.44 46.18
CA TRP A 603 -24.36 37.59 47.34
C TRP A 603 -25.09 36.29 46.97
N ARG A 604 -26.15 36.37 46.14
CA ARG A 604 -26.86 35.18 45.64
C ARG A 604 -25.94 34.27 44.81
N GLN A 605 -25.12 34.84 43.93
CA GLN A 605 -24.15 34.07 43.15
C GLN A 605 -23.12 33.34 44.04
N ARG A 606 -22.60 33.99 45.08
CA ARG A 606 -21.67 33.36 46.04
C ARG A 606 -22.35 32.24 46.85
N ASN A 607 -23.56 32.48 47.33
CA ASN A 607 -24.32 31.46 48.07
C ASN A 607 -24.64 30.24 47.18
N LYS A 608 -24.89 30.46 45.89
CA LYS A 608 -25.13 29.40 44.90
C LYS A 608 -23.88 28.56 44.64
N ILE A 609 -22.70 29.20 44.53
CA ILE A 609 -21.41 28.50 44.43
C ILE A 609 -21.17 27.63 45.66
N HIS A 610 -21.41 28.16 46.86
CA HIS A 610 -21.27 27.39 48.10
C HIS A 610 -22.19 26.16 48.11
N ARG A 611 -23.46 26.29 47.71
CA ARG A 611 -24.38 25.16 47.61
C ARG A 611 -23.95 24.12 46.58
N LEU A 612 -23.42 24.54 45.44
CA LEU A 612 -22.88 23.63 44.42
C LEU A 612 -21.65 22.87 44.95
N GLN A 613 -20.77 23.56 45.69
CA GLN A 613 -19.61 22.93 46.33
C GLN A 613 -20.03 21.93 47.42
N GLU A 614 -21.04 22.25 48.21
CA GLU A 614 -21.60 21.34 49.21
C GLU A 614 -22.25 20.12 48.55
N TYR A 615 -23.10 20.32 47.54
CA TYR A 615 -23.76 19.23 46.81
C TYR A 615 -22.76 18.21 46.25
N VAL A 616 -21.70 18.69 45.59
CA VAL A 616 -20.65 17.83 45.04
C VAL A 616 -19.84 17.13 46.14
N LYS A 617 -19.63 17.79 47.29
CA LYS A 617 -18.77 17.27 48.37
C LYS A 617 -19.48 16.29 49.30
N SER A 618 -20.78 16.46 49.55
CA SER A 618 -21.51 15.70 50.58
C SER A 618 -22.68 14.89 50.06
N GLU A 619 -23.31 15.25 48.95
CA GLU A 619 -24.61 14.68 48.53
C GLU A 619 -24.50 13.76 47.32
N TYR A 620 -23.42 13.84 46.55
CA TYR A 620 -23.22 13.01 45.36
C TYR A 620 -22.56 11.65 45.66
N ASP A 621 -23.28 10.56 45.37
CA ASP A 621 -22.88 9.17 45.70
C ASP A 621 -21.86 8.53 44.71
N HIS A 622 -21.24 9.30 43.80
CA HIS A 622 -20.25 8.84 42.81
C HIS A 622 -20.64 7.57 42.01
N SER A 623 -21.94 7.26 41.95
CA SER A 623 -22.49 6.02 41.40
C SER A 623 -22.29 5.90 39.89
N CYS A 624 -21.96 7.00 39.22
CA CYS A 624 -21.67 7.04 37.79
C CYS A 624 -20.38 6.30 37.40
N LEU A 625 -19.44 6.05 38.32
CA LEU A 625 -18.15 5.41 38.00
C LEU A 625 -18.27 3.87 37.91
N ARG A 626 -17.76 3.30 36.81
CA ARG A 626 -17.92 1.89 36.42
C ARG A 626 -17.02 0.89 37.17
N SER A 627 -15.87 1.31 37.70
CA SER A 627 -14.87 0.42 38.32
C SER A 627 -14.71 0.66 39.82
N CYS A 628 -14.53 -0.40 40.62
CA CYS A 628 -14.20 -0.28 42.05
C CYS A 628 -12.88 0.49 42.27
N ARG A 629 -11.94 0.42 41.30
CA ARG A 629 -10.68 1.17 41.32
C ARG A 629 -10.87 2.66 41.04
N SER A 630 -11.82 3.04 40.17
CA SER A 630 -12.16 4.45 39.94
C SER A 630 -12.98 5.04 41.09
N ARG A 631 -13.84 4.24 41.72
CA ARG A 631 -14.53 4.62 42.97
C ARG A 631 -13.57 4.86 44.13
N ALA A 632 -12.45 4.15 44.24
CA ALA A 632 -11.42 4.41 45.25
C ALA A 632 -10.64 5.72 45.04
N LEU A 633 -10.65 6.26 43.81
CA LEU A 633 -9.99 7.52 43.43
C LEU A 633 -10.90 8.76 43.57
N TYR A 634 -12.10 8.62 44.14
CA TYR A 634 -13.13 9.66 44.23
C TYR A 634 -12.67 10.96 44.91
N LYS A 635 -11.66 10.91 45.79
CA LYS A 635 -11.03 12.11 46.38
C LYS A 635 -10.38 13.06 45.36
N GLY A 636 -10.24 12.63 44.09
CA GLY A 636 -9.71 13.42 42.98
C GLY A 636 -10.75 14.21 42.15
N MET A 637 -12.05 14.02 42.39
CA MET A 637 -13.09 14.83 41.76
C MET A 637 -13.25 16.14 42.52
N LYS A 638 -12.64 17.21 42.01
CA LYS A 638 -12.94 18.60 42.36
C LYS A 638 -13.72 19.20 41.20
N VAL A 639 -14.94 19.68 41.46
CA VAL A 639 -15.70 20.53 40.54
C VAL A 639 -15.23 21.97 40.70
#